data_AF-A0A9E7G7R3-F1
#
_entry.id   AF-A0A9E7G7R3-F1
#
_cell.length_a   1.000
_cell.length_b   1.000
_cell.length_c   1.000
_cell.angle_alpha   90.00
_cell.angle_beta   90.00
_cell.angle_gamma   90.00
#
_symmetry.space_group_name_H-M   'P 1'
#
loop_
_entity.id
_entity.type
_entity.pdbx_description
1 polymer ?
#
loop_
_entity_poly.entity_id
_entity_poly.type
_entity_poly.pdbx_seq_one_letter_code
_entity_poly.pdbx_strand_id
1 'polypeptide(L)'
;MEAKRAKVFAASAVVSLLVLLVVLWICLGPSTASYIVSGLVFAAILAILAWVLTLYTALDRMQMSAARWSALEREELRVEYSFLRKVAGLPIKFRLDDLVVATDNFQALVGRGSSASVFRGILDDGTPVAVKRIEAAERGDREFRSEVSAIASIQHVNLVRLLGYCIVPGGPKFLVYEFVANGSLDKWIFPSARKDHDGCRRCLPWAVRYRAAVDVAKALSYLHHDCRARVLHLDVKPENILLDEGFRAVVADFGLSKLMGKDESRVVTTIRGTRGYLAPEWIIGSGVSDKSDIYSYGMVLLEMVGGRRCVQLVDGEVASRRKWSYFPQIVSEKVRQGSMMEVVDERLKSVEGPPDEKEVRTLVHVALWCIQEKAETRPSMARVVDMLEGRIAVDEDPPKPDMIISSLLSPEPDGFDEAGAKDRHAAAAGMLELDTQSATTYSLDVSILRPVEFGRSYVVRPKGRHQATIVWLHGLGDNGASCSHLVETLPLPNIKWICPTAPTRPVAMFGGFACTAWFDIGEISEDGADDVDGMDASAAHIANLLSSEPPDVKLGIGGFSMGAAAALYSATCFTHGKYGNGSVYPINLSAVVGLSGWLPCSRSLRTKVDSSQDAARRAASLPLLVCHGRGDGVVPYAHGERSAEVLRMSGFRNLTFKTFNGLEHYTTPEEMDAVCKWLTARLRLDASRS
;
A
#
# COMPACT_ATOMS: atom_id res chain seq x y z
N MET A 1 23.33 -20.78 -19.64
CA MET A 1 23.67 -22.22 -19.76
C MET A 1 22.87 -22.93 -20.86
N GLU A 2 21.62 -22.54 -21.11
CA GLU A 2 20.72 -23.20 -22.06
C GLU A 2 21.17 -23.16 -23.52
N ALA A 3 21.73 -22.03 -23.99
CA ALA A 3 22.23 -21.93 -25.37
C ALA A 3 23.41 -22.87 -25.67
N LYS A 4 24.26 -23.16 -24.68
CA LYS A 4 25.36 -24.14 -24.84
C LYS A 4 24.81 -25.57 -24.91
N ARG A 5 23.80 -25.90 -24.09
CA ARG A 5 23.13 -27.21 -24.11
C ARG A 5 22.38 -27.43 -25.43
N ALA A 6 21.64 -26.44 -25.91
CA ALA A 6 20.93 -26.50 -27.20
C ALA A 6 21.87 -26.76 -28.40
N LYS A 7 23.06 -26.12 -28.40
CA LYS A 7 24.10 -26.37 -29.42
C LYS A 7 24.61 -27.81 -29.40
N VAL A 8 24.85 -28.36 -28.21
CA VAL A 8 25.33 -29.74 -28.04
C VAL A 8 24.26 -30.75 -28.50
N PHE A 9 23.00 -30.54 -28.14
CA PHE A 9 21.90 -31.39 -28.59
C PHE A 9 21.68 -31.34 -30.10
N ALA A 10 21.70 -30.15 -30.71
CA ALA A 10 21.56 -30.00 -32.16
C ALA A 10 22.72 -30.65 -32.92
N ALA A 11 23.97 -30.46 -32.46
CA ALA A 11 25.15 -31.08 -33.06
C ALA A 11 25.08 -32.61 -32.97
N SER A 12 24.68 -33.16 -31.81
CA SER A 12 24.50 -34.60 -31.64
C SER A 12 23.42 -35.15 -32.58
N ALA A 13 22.28 -34.47 -32.71
CA ALA A 13 21.20 -34.90 -33.59
C ALA A 13 21.60 -34.90 -35.07
N VAL A 14 22.31 -33.87 -35.52
CA VAL A 14 22.81 -33.78 -36.91
C VAL A 14 23.82 -34.89 -37.19
N VAL A 15 24.75 -35.15 -36.27
CA VAL A 15 25.74 -36.24 -36.44
C VAL A 15 25.05 -37.61 -36.51
N SER A 16 24.07 -37.88 -35.64
CA SER A 16 23.31 -39.13 -35.67
C SER A 16 22.53 -39.31 -36.99
N LEU A 17 21.93 -38.25 -37.53
CA LEU A 17 21.21 -38.30 -38.80
C LEU A 17 22.14 -38.48 -40.01
N LEU A 18 23.34 -37.91 -39.98
CA LEU A 18 24.36 -38.12 -41.01
C LEU A 18 24.88 -39.57 -41.00
N VAL A 19 25.11 -40.14 -39.81
CA VAL A 19 25.48 -41.56 -39.68
C VAL A 19 24.36 -42.46 -40.20
N LEU A 20 23.10 -42.15 -39.89
CA LEU A 20 21.94 -42.89 -40.40
C LEU A 20 21.86 -42.84 -41.94
N LEU A 21 22.14 -41.69 -42.56
CA LEU A 21 22.22 -41.53 -44.01
C LEU A 21 23.27 -42.46 -44.63
N VAL A 22 24.48 -42.51 -44.05
CA VAL A 22 25.56 -43.38 -44.52
C VAL A 22 25.20 -44.86 -44.36
N VAL A 23 24.62 -45.25 -43.23
CA VAL A 23 24.20 -46.64 -42.97
C VAL A 23 23.09 -47.07 -43.93
N LEU A 24 22.07 -46.23 -44.13
CA LEU A 24 20.98 -46.52 -45.06
C LEU A 24 21.48 -46.66 -46.51
N TRP A 25 22.45 -45.83 -46.91
CA TRP A 25 23.07 -45.91 -48.23
C TRP A 25 23.84 -47.22 -48.44
N ILE A 26 24.56 -47.68 -47.42
CA ILE A 26 25.32 -48.95 -47.47
C ILE A 26 24.39 -50.16 -47.46
N CYS A 27 23.33 -50.14 -46.64
CA CYS A 27 22.46 -51.31 -46.44
C CYS A 27 21.41 -51.53 -47.55
N LEU A 28 20.87 -50.46 -48.14
CA LEU A 28 19.74 -50.57 -49.08
C LEU A 28 20.16 -50.59 -50.55
N GLY A 29 21.40 -50.19 -50.86
CA GLY A 29 21.86 -50.03 -52.24
C GLY A 29 21.05 -48.99 -53.04
N PRO A 30 21.43 -48.70 -54.30
CA PRO A 30 20.73 -47.69 -55.10
C PRO A 30 19.35 -48.20 -55.54
N SER A 31 18.34 -47.84 -54.76
CA SER A 31 16.92 -48.14 -55.03
C SER A 31 16.06 -46.88 -54.88
N THR A 32 14.92 -46.80 -55.56
CA THR A 32 14.00 -45.65 -55.48
C THR A 32 13.59 -45.34 -54.03
N ALA A 33 13.42 -46.37 -53.19
CA ALA A 33 13.13 -46.21 -51.77
C ALA A 33 14.30 -45.58 -50.99
N SER A 34 15.54 -45.97 -51.27
CA SER A 34 16.73 -45.41 -50.61
C SER A 34 16.91 -43.90 -50.86
N TYR A 35 16.58 -43.42 -52.07
CA TYR A 35 16.64 -42.00 -52.42
C TYR A 35 15.56 -41.18 -51.71
N ILE A 36 14.34 -41.72 -51.57
CA ILE A 36 13.25 -41.05 -50.85
C ILE A 36 13.59 -40.91 -49.37
N VAL A 37 14.07 -41.98 -48.72
CA VAL A 37 14.44 -41.93 -47.29
C VAL A 37 15.62 -40.99 -47.07
N SER A 38 16.63 -41.00 -47.94
CA SER A 38 17.77 -40.08 -47.86
C SER A 38 17.34 -38.61 -48.00
N GLY A 39 16.39 -38.33 -48.89
CA GLY A 39 15.80 -36.99 -49.05
C GLY A 39 15.06 -36.51 -47.80
N LEU A 40 14.31 -37.38 -47.12
CA LEU A 40 13.61 -37.05 -45.88
C LEU A 40 14.58 -36.76 -44.72
N VAL A 41 15.65 -37.54 -44.60
CA VAL A 41 16.69 -37.31 -43.58
C VAL A 41 17.42 -35.99 -43.83
N PHE A 42 17.73 -35.68 -45.09
CA PHE A 42 18.36 -34.40 -45.45
C PHE A 42 17.46 -33.20 -45.15
N ALA A 43 16.15 -33.30 -45.44
CA ALA A 43 15.19 -32.26 -45.09
C ALA A 43 15.09 -32.04 -43.57
N ALA A 44 15.15 -33.11 -42.77
CA ALA A 44 15.15 -33.01 -41.30
C ALA A 44 16.42 -32.30 -40.77
N ILE A 45 17.59 -32.55 -41.36
CA ILE A 45 18.84 -31.86 -41.01
C ILE A 45 18.71 -30.36 -41.31
N LEU A 46 18.20 -29.98 -42.48
CA LEU A 46 18.00 -28.57 -42.84
C LEU A 46 17.01 -27.86 -41.90
N ALA A 47 15.94 -28.53 -41.48
CA ALA A 47 14.98 -27.99 -40.52
C ALA A 47 15.60 -27.73 -39.14
N ILE A 48 16.45 -28.64 -38.65
CA ILE A 48 17.16 -28.48 -37.37
C ILE A 48 18.15 -27.30 -37.45
N LEU A 49 18.89 -27.18 -38.55
CA LEU A 49 19.82 -26.06 -38.75
C LEU A 49 19.10 -24.70 -38.83
N ALA A 50 17.96 -24.65 -39.52
CA ALA A 50 17.12 -23.45 -39.59
C ALA A 50 16.56 -23.05 -38.21
N TRP A 51 16.11 -24.02 -37.42
CA TRP A 51 15.62 -23.79 -36.06
C TRP A 51 16.71 -23.26 -35.11
N VAL A 52 17.94 -23.76 -35.20
CA VAL A 52 19.06 -23.25 -34.39
C VAL A 52 19.41 -21.81 -34.78
N LEU A 53 19.36 -21.47 -36.07
CA LEU A 53 19.65 -20.12 -36.55
C LEU A 53 18.57 -19.10 -36.11
N THR A 54 17.30 -19.47 -36.15
CA THR A 54 16.21 -18.62 -35.66
C THR A 54 16.26 -18.42 -34.16
N LEU A 55 16.59 -19.47 -33.39
CA LEU A 55 16.77 -19.36 -31.94
C LEU A 55 17.97 -18.45 -31.58
N TYR A 56 19.08 -18.54 -32.31
CA TYR A 56 20.25 -17.70 -32.07
C TYR A 56 19.96 -16.22 -32.34
N THR A 57 19.31 -15.92 -33.48
CA THR A 57 18.94 -14.55 -33.84
C THR A 57 17.87 -13.96 -32.91
N ALA A 58 16.97 -14.78 -32.36
CA ALA A 58 15.99 -14.34 -31.36
C ALA A 58 16.65 -13.99 -30.01
N LEU A 59 17.56 -14.84 -29.52
CA LEU A 59 18.29 -14.60 -28.26
C LEU A 59 19.19 -13.37 -28.35
N ASP A 60 19.87 -13.16 -29.47
CA ASP A 60 20.72 -11.99 -29.71
C ASP A 60 19.88 -10.69 -29.77
N ARG A 61 18.72 -10.72 -30.44
CA ARG A 61 17.76 -9.60 -30.44
C ARG A 61 17.22 -9.29 -29.05
N MET A 62 16.96 -10.29 -28.22
CA MET A 62 16.52 -10.09 -26.83
C MET A 62 17.61 -9.49 -25.94
N GLN A 63 18.88 -9.87 -26.15
CA GLN A 63 20.00 -9.28 -25.41
C GLN A 63 20.27 -7.83 -25.85
N MET A 64 20.24 -7.57 -27.16
CA MET A 64 20.43 -6.23 -27.72
C MET A 64 19.28 -5.28 -27.34
N SER A 65 18.04 -5.77 -27.27
CA SER A 65 16.92 -4.95 -26.79
C SER A 65 17.09 -4.60 -25.31
N ALA A 66 17.42 -5.55 -24.44
CA ALA A 66 17.67 -5.30 -23.01
C ALA A 66 18.83 -4.31 -22.77
N ALA A 67 19.92 -4.43 -23.54
CA ALA A 67 21.05 -3.50 -23.50
C ALA A 67 20.66 -2.08 -23.97
N ARG A 68 19.74 -1.98 -24.94
CA ARG A 68 19.22 -0.71 -25.46
C ARG A 68 18.21 -0.05 -24.50
N TRP A 69 17.35 -0.83 -23.85
CA TRP A 69 16.43 -0.35 -22.81
C TRP A 69 17.18 0.20 -21.60
N SER A 70 18.18 -0.52 -21.10
CA SER A 70 19.05 -0.02 -20.01
C SER A 70 19.90 1.18 -20.41
N ALA A 71 20.19 1.38 -21.71
CA ALA A 71 20.83 2.60 -22.21
C ALA A 71 19.87 3.80 -22.26
N LEU A 72 18.61 3.57 -22.66
CA LEU A 72 17.57 4.59 -22.67
C LEU A 72 17.19 5.05 -21.26
N GLU A 73 17.01 4.11 -20.33
CA GLU A 73 16.77 4.41 -18.91
C GLU A 73 17.95 5.18 -18.27
N ARG A 74 19.19 4.87 -18.68
CA ARG A 74 20.39 5.64 -18.31
C ARG A 74 20.37 7.07 -18.83
N GLU A 75 19.94 7.28 -20.08
CA GLU A 75 19.84 8.62 -20.67
C GLU A 75 18.74 9.43 -19.99
N GLU A 76 17.61 8.81 -19.69
CA GLU A 76 16.44 9.43 -19.03
C GLU A 76 16.76 9.84 -17.59
N LEU A 77 17.35 8.96 -16.78
CA LEU A 77 17.86 9.30 -15.43
C LEU A 77 18.98 10.36 -15.47
N ARG A 78 19.80 10.38 -16.52
CA ARG A 78 20.87 11.38 -16.66
C ARG A 78 20.30 12.76 -17.00
N VAL A 79 19.25 12.82 -17.80
CA VAL A 79 18.52 14.04 -18.16
C VAL A 79 17.71 14.56 -16.98
N GLU A 80 16.96 13.68 -16.30
CA GLU A 80 16.07 14.02 -15.17
C GLU A 80 16.81 14.66 -13.99
N TYR A 81 18.04 14.21 -13.67
CA TYR A 81 18.82 14.76 -12.55
C TYR A 81 19.98 15.69 -12.98
N SER A 82 20.02 16.08 -14.26
CA SER A 82 21.04 17.00 -14.78
C SER A 82 20.95 18.41 -14.17
N PHE A 83 19.76 18.83 -13.72
CA PHE A 83 19.52 20.14 -13.11
C PHE A 83 20.25 20.34 -11.76
N LEU A 84 20.57 19.27 -11.05
CA LEU A 84 21.23 19.32 -9.72
C LEU A 84 22.74 19.62 -9.80
N ARG A 85 23.35 19.60 -10.99
CA ARG A 85 24.82 19.51 -11.12
C ARG A 85 25.60 20.82 -10.94
N LYS A 86 24.99 22.01 -10.92
CA LYS A 86 25.74 23.28 -11.07
C LYS A 86 25.22 24.51 -10.32
N VAL A 87 24.28 24.38 -9.37
CA VAL A 87 23.75 25.53 -8.62
C VAL A 87 24.11 25.40 -7.13
N ALA A 88 24.69 26.45 -6.54
CA ALA A 88 24.99 26.50 -5.11
C ALA A 88 23.70 26.31 -4.30
N GLY A 89 23.73 25.38 -3.34
CA GLY A 89 22.57 25.06 -2.48
C GLY A 89 21.76 23.83 -2.89
N LEU A 90 22.06 23.20 -4.04
CA LEU A 90 21.46 21.91 -4.44
C LEU A 90 22.34 20.70 -4.04
N PRO A 91 21.75 19.51 -3.84
CA PRO A 91 22.47 18.28 -3.50
C PRO A 91 23.54 17.90 -4.55
N ILE A 92 24.76 17.63 -4.07
CA ILE A 92 25.90 17.25 -4.90
C ILE A 92 25.78 15.80 -5.35
N LYS A 93 26.11 15.52 -6.62
CA LYS A 93 26.24 14.14 -7.11
C LYS A 93 27.63 13.59 -6.81
N PHE A 94 27.73 12.69 -5.84
CA PHE A 94 28.96 12.01 -5.46
C PHE A 94 29.27 10.81 -6.38
N ARG A 95 30.55 10.44 -6.49
CA ARG A 95 30.95 9.14 -7.03
C ARG A 95 30.94 8.10 -5.92
N LEU A 96 30.78 6.83 -6.29
CA LEU A 96 30.85 5.73 -5.31
C LEU A 96 32.21 5.68 -4.63
N ASP A 97 33.29 5.89 -5.38
CA ASP A 97 34.67 5.89 -4.86
C ASP A 97 34.83 6.90 -3.71
N ASP A 98 34.30 8.12 -3.88
CA ASP A 98 34.33 9.18 -2.86
C ASP A 98 33.64 8.72 -1.56
N LEU A 99 32.48 8.05 -1.68
CA LEU A 99 31.75 7.54 -0.51
C LEU A 99 32.44 6.35 0.14
N VAL A 100 33.08 5.48 -0.65
CA VAL A 100 33.85 4.34 -0.14
C VAL A 100 35.03 4.85 0.68
N VAL A 101 35.75 5.85 0.20
CA VAL A 101 36.86 6.48 0.94
C VAL A 101 36.33 7.17 2.20
N ALA A 102 35.30 8.01 2.06
CA ALA A 102 34.74 8.78 3.17
C ALA A 102 34.22 7.90 4.32
N THR A 103 33.71 6.70 4.02
CA THR A 103 33.11 5.79 5.01
C THR A 103 34.03 4.65 5.45
N ASP A 104 35.30 4.68 5.05
CA ASP A 104 36.26 3.58 5.26
C ASP A 104 35.67 2.22 4.83
N ASN A 105 35.23 2.15 3.58
CA ASN A 105 34.56 0.99 2.99
C ASN A 105 33.27 0.57 3.73
N PHE A 106 32.46 1.56 4.14
CA PHE A 106 31.19 1.37 4.85
C PHE A 106 31.31 0.56 6.14
N GLN A 107 32.40 0.71 6.89
CA GLN A 107 32.61 -0.04 8.14
C GLN A 107 31.85 0.54 9.33
N ALA A 108 31.72 1.88 9.40
CA ALA A 108 31.15 2.57 10.55
C ALA A 108 29.60 2.64 10.49
N LEU A 109 28.93 1.52 10.74
CA LEU A 109 27.45 1.46 10.77
C LEU A 109 26.88 2.26 11.95
N VAL A 110 26.04 3.25 11.64
CA VAL A 110 25.33 4.09 12.63
C VAL A 110 23.98 3.50 12.99
N GLY A 111 23.29 2.93 12.00
CA GLY A 111 21.96 2.36 12.17
C GLY A 111 21.53 1.54 10.96
N ARG A 112 20.65 0.57 11.19
CA ARG A 112 20.09 -0.30 10.15
C ARG A 112 18.58 -0.31 10.26
N GLY A 113 17.91 0.17 9.22
CA GLY A 113 16.46 0.14 9.07
C GLY A 113 16.00 -1.06 8.23
N SER A 114 14.70 -1.10 7.91
CA SER A 114 14.11 -2.13 7.07
C SER A 114 14.42 -1.97 5.57
N SER A 115 14.73 -0.75 5.13
CA SER A 115 15.00 -0.43 3.71
C SER A 115 16.39 0.15 3.43
N ALA A 116 17.13 0.53 4.48
CA ALA A 116 18.42 1.20 4.33
C ALA A 116 19.38 0.95 5.51
N SER A 117 20.67 1.04 5.23
CA SER A 117 21.75 1.08 6.23
C SER A 117 22.43 2.44 6.20
N VAL A 118 22.70 3.03 7.37
CA VAL A 118 23.32 4.35 7.50
C VAL A 118 24.73 4.20 8.05
N PHE A 119 25.70 4.78 7.37
CA PHE A 119 27.11 4.73 7.71
C PHE A 119 27.63 6.13 8.04
N ARG A 120 28.53 6.23 9.02
CA ARG A 120 29.26 7.46 9.30
C ARG A 120 30.43 7.57 8.34
N GLY A 121 30.69 8.77 7.86
CA GLY A 121 31.87 9.08 7.07
C GLY A 121 32.38 10.49 7.31
N ILE A 122 33.53 10.79 6.70
CA ILE A 122 34.14 12.12 6.68
C ILE A 122 34.54 12.39 5.22
N LEU A 123 34.00 13.44 4.62
CA LEU A 123 34.35 13.85 3.25
C LEU A 123 35.78 14.40 3.19
N ASP A 124 36.34 14.54 1.98
CA ASP A 124 37.71 15.03 1.76
C ASP A 124 37.98 16.43 2.33
N ASP A 125 36.93 17.26 2.45
CA ASP A 125 36.98 18.60 3.06
C ASP A 125 36.89 18.59 4.60
N GLY A 126 36.82 17.40 5.21
CA GLY A 126 36.68 17.21 6.65
C GLY A 126 35.23 17.21 7.15
N THR A 127 34.24 17.41 6.28
CA THR A 127 32.82 17.46 6.68
C THR A 127 32.35 16.08 7.16
N PRO A 128 31.84 15.94 8.40
CA PRO A 128 31.28 14.68 8.87
C PRO A 128 29.91 14.43 8.25
N VAL A 129 29.70 13.22 7.72
CA VAL A 129 28.50 12.85 6.97
C VAL A 129 27.86 11.55 7.43
N ALA A 130 26.55 11.43 7.19
CA ALA A 130 25.79 10.19 7.31
C ALA A 130 25.39 9.72 5.91
N VAL A 131 25.94 8.57 5.48
CA VAL A 131 25.69 7.96 4.17
C VAL A 131 24.64 6.87 4.30
N LYS A 132 23.41 7.15 3.86
CA LYS A 132 22.28 6.21 3.81
C LYS A 132 22.34 5.41 2.52
N ARG A 133 22.66 4.13 2.61
CA ARG A 133 22.65 3.15 1.52
C ARG A 133 21.30 2.46 1.45
N ILE A 134 20.62 2.59 0.32
CA ILE A 134 19.33 1.95 0.06
C ILE A 134 19.56 0.50 -0.41
N GLU A 135 19.00 -0.49 0.28
CA GLU A 135 19.30 -1.92 0.07
C GLU A 135 18.32 -2.65 -0.88
N ALA A 136 17.11 -2.13 -1.12
CA ALA A 136 16.04 -2.82 -1.88
C ALA A 136 15.80 -2.21 -3.27
N ALA A 137 15.79 -3.05 -4.33
CA ALA A 137 15.78 -2.59 -5.74
C ALA A 137 14.49 -1.85 -6.19
N GLU A 138 13.29 -2.30 -5.81
CA GLU A 138 12.04 -1.64 -6.26
C GLU A 138 11.47 -0.67 -5.21
N ARG A 139 11.41 -1.10 -3.94
CA ARG A 139 10.92 -0.27 -2.83
C ARG A 139 11.85 0.91 -2.54
N GLY A 140 13.16 0.66 -2.57
CA GLY A 140 14.17 1.66 -2.31
C GLY A 140 14.23 2.77 -3.36
N ASP A 141 13.85 2.48 -4.61
CA ASP A 141 13.83 3.47 -5.69
C ASP A 141 12.74 4.52 -5.48
N ARG A 142 11.57 4.10 -5.00
CA ARG A 142 10.50 5.02 -4.66
C ARG A 142 10.86 5.87 -3.43
N GLU A 143 11.43 5.25 -2.39
CA GLU A 143 11.86 5.97 -1.18
C GLU A 143 12.97 6.99 -1.52
N PHE A 144 13.95 6.60 -2.32
CA PHE A 144 15.00 7.48 -2.84
C PHE A 144 14.41 8.67 -3.62
N ARG A 145 13.49 8.43 -4.56
CA ARG A 145 12.84 9.49 -5.34
C ARG A 145 12.01 10.43 -4.48
N SER A 146 11.24 9.88 -3.52
CA SER A 146 10.45 10.67 -2.57
C SER A 146 11.35 11.59 -1.75
N GLU A 147 12.42 11.02 -1.20
CA GLU A 147 13.35 11.70 -0.31
C GLU A 147 14.09 12.82 -1.06
N VAL A 148 14.63 12.54 -2.25
CA VAL A 148 15.25 13.57 -3.11
C VAL A 148 14.24 14.65 -3.51
N SER A 149 13.03 14.28 -3.94
CA SER A 149 12.02 15.25 -4.37
C SER A 149 11.52 16.14 -3.24
N ALA A 150 11.42 15.60 -2.03
CA ALA A 150 10.99 16.33 -0.85
C ALA A 150 12.11 17.27 -0.35
N ILE A 151 13.31 16.76 -0.09
CA ILE A 151 14.31 17.48 0.70
C ILE A 151 15.36 18.24 -0.12
N ALA A 152 15.49 17.99 -1.43
CA ALA A 152 16.59 18.56 -2.23
C ALA A 152 16.65 20.10 -2.24
N SER A 153 15.52 20.78 -2.07
CA SER A 153 15.46 22.25 -2.02
C SER A 153 15.03 22.79 -0.66
N ILE A 154 14.99 21.95 0.38
CA ILE A 154 14.54 22.32 1.72
C ILE A 154 15.74 22.69 2.59
N GLN A 155 15.66 23.85 3.23
CA GLN A 155 16.67 24.31 4.19
C GLN A 155 15.97 24.92 5.40
N HIS A 156 16.13 24.30 6.55
CA HIS A 156 15.61 24.78 7.81
C HIS A 156 16.50 24.28 8.96
N VAL A 157 16.70 25.08 10.00
CA VAL A 157 17.63 24.75 11.11
C VAL A 157 17.23 23.51 11.90
N ASN A 158 15.96 23.12 11.85
CA ASN A 158 15.42 21.92 12.50
C ASN A 158 15.12 20.77 11.51
N LEU A 159 15.65 20.81 10.28
CA LEU A 159 15.53 19.73 9.29
C LEU A 159 16.91 19.26 8.86
N VAL A 160 17.10 17.95 8.74
CA VAL A 160 18.41 17.40 8.35
C VAL A 160 18.75 17.86 6.93
N ARG A 161 19.97 18.33 6.72
CA ARG A 161 20.41 18.79 5.40
C ARG A 161 20.88 17.62 4.54
N LEU A 162 20.26 17.46 3.37
CA LEU A 162 20.77 16.60 2.31
C LEU A 162 21.93 17.31 1.60
N LEU A 163 23.14 16.78 1.74
CA LEU A 163 24.34 17.30 1.09
C LEU A 163 24.48 16.78 -0.34
N GLY A 164 24.01 15.56 -0.61
CA GLY A 164 24.13 14.96 -1.92
C GLY A 164 23.61 13.54 -2.05
N TYR A 165 23.88 12.95 -3.19
CA TYR A 165 23.41 11.61 -3.55
C TYR A 165 24.42 10.90 -4.47
N CYS A 166 24.39 9.57 -4.48
CA CYS A 166 25.12 8.75 -5.43
C CYS A 166 24.20 7.68 -6.01
N ILE A 167 24.25 7.50 -7.33
CA ILE A 167 23.47 6.50 -8.05
C ILE A 167 24.45 5.60 -8.77
N VAL A 168 24.50 4.32 -8.36
CA VAL A 168 25.30 3.29 -9.03
C VAL A 168 24.44 2.62 -10.10
N PRO A 169 24.86 2.60 -11.38
CA PRO A 169 24.09 1.94 -12.44
C PRO A 169 23.84 0.46 -12.13
N GLY A 170 22.56 0.03 -12.12
CA GLY A 170 22.17 -1.35 -11.78
C GLY A 170 22.55 -1.77 -10.34
N GLY A 171 22.86 -0.81 -9.48
CA GLY A 171 23.36 -1.03 -8.12
C GLY A 171 22.64 -0.18 -7.07
N PRO A 172 23.17 -0.15 -5.83
CA PRO A 172 22.55 0.57 -4.73
C PRO A 172 22.60 2.09 -4.96
N LYS A 173 21.60 2.76 -4.39
CA LYS A 173 21.51 4.22 -4.34
C LYS A 173 21.90 4.72 -2.96
N PHE A 174 22.46 5.92 -2.89
CA PHE A 174 22.97 6.51 -1.66
C PHE A 174 22.49 7.94 -1.51
N LEU A 175 22.17 8.32 -0.28
CA LEU A 175 21.89 9.69 0.14
C LEU A 175 22.93 10.09 1.18
N VAL A 176 23.45 11.31 1.05
CA VAL A 176 24.51 11.86 1.90
C VAL A 176 23.94 13.02 2.69
N TYR A 177 23.83 12.84 4.00
CA TYR A 177 23.35 13.84 4.94
C TYR A 177 24.50 14.40 5.76
N GLU A 178 24.29 15.57 6.36
CA GLU A 178 25.13 16.01 7.47
C GLU A 178 25.06 15.00 8.63
N PHE A 179 26.18 14.77 9.31
CA PHE A 179 26.21 13.88 10.48
C PHE A 179 25.74 14.62 11.74
N VAL A 180 24.80 14.02 12.47
CA VAL A 180 24.21 14.59 13.69
C VAL A 180 24.71 13.81 14.92
N ALA A 181 25.46 14.48 15.80
CA ALA A 181 26.36 13.86 16.77
C ALA A 181 25.69 13.07 17.91
N ASN A 182 24.53 13.51 18.42
CA ASN A 182 23.87 12.87 19.57
C ASN A 182 22.83 11.80 19.18
N GLY A 183 22.72 11.47 17.89
CA GLY A 183 21.83 10.43 17.40
C GLY A 183 20.34 10.74 17.61
N SER A 184 19.51 9.70 17.62
CA SER A 184 18.05 9.78 17.65
C SER A 184 17.48 9.95 19.07
N LEU A 185 16.37 10.67 19.17
CA LEU A 185 15.68 11.03 20.42
C LEU A 185 15.23 9.81 21.23
N ASP A 186 14.83 8.72 20.57
CA ASP A 186 14.38 7.47 21.22
C ASP A 186 15.41 6.94 22.24
N LYS A 187 16.70 7.06 21.91
CA LYS A 187 17.82 6.61 22.77
C LYS A 187 17.93 7.40 24.08
N TRP A 188 17.28 8.56 24.15
CA TRP A 188 17.37 9.50 25.25
C TRP A 188 16.08 9.58 26.08
N ILE A 189 14.93 9.40 25.45
CA ILE A 189 13.62 9.50 26.12
C ILE A 189 13.09 8.15 26.57
N PHE A 190 13.57 7.01 26.06
CA PHE A 190 13.14 5.70 26.57
C PHE A 190 14.19 5.06 27.49
N PRO A 191 13.78 4.20 28.44
CA PRO A 191 14.72 3.44 29.25
C PRO A 191 15.51 2.47 28.36
N SER A 192 16.83 2.62 28.34
CA SER A 192 17.71 1.65 27.70
C SER A 192 17.91 0.43 28.60
N ALA A 193 17.85 -0.77 28.01
CA ALA A 193 18.23 -2.03 28.69
C ALA A 193 19.74 -2.14 28.94
N ARG A 194 20.56 -1.34 28.23
CA ARG A 194 22.02 -1.32 28.37
C ARG A 194 22.43 -0.15 29.25
N LYS A 195 23.17 -0.43 30.33
CA LYS A 195 23.91 0.57 31.09
C LYS A 195 25.05 1.09 30.20
N ASP A 196 25.23 2.41 30.16
CA ASP A 196 26.41 2.99 29.54
C ASP A 196 27.68 2.65 30.33
N HIS A 197 28.86 2.88 29.72
CA HIS A 197 30.17 2.70 30.34
C HIS A 197 30.35 3.45 31.67
N ASP A 198 29.54 4.49 31.93
CA ASP A 198 29.55 5.31 33.15
C ASP A 198 28.43 4.94 34.16
N GLY A 199 27.65 3.89 33.91
CA GLY A 199 26.59 3.44 34.82
C GLY A 199 25.34 4.34 34.89
N CYS A 200 25.39 5.57 34.37
CA CYS A 200 24.24 6.46 34.27
C CYS A 200 23.26 6.07 33.15
N ARG A 201 21.96 6.11 33.47
CA ARG A 201 20.89 5.97 32.48
C ARG A 201 20.78 7.29 31.71
N ARG A 202 20.98 7.29 30.39
CA ARG A 202 20.71 8.48 29.55
C ARG A 202 19.25 8.91 29.75
N CYS A 203 19.07 10.17 30.14
CA CYS A 203 17.78 10.81 30.32
C CYS A 203 17.95 12.29 29.96
N LEU A 204 17.23 12.77 28.95
CA LEU A 204 17.28 14.19 28.62
C LEU A 204 16.60 15.03 29.71
N PRO A 205 17.25 16.12 30.18
CA PRO A 205 16.62 17.08 31.08
C PRO A 205 15.34 17.66 30.48
N TRP A 206 14.42 18.06 31.35
CA TRP A 206 13.10 18.57 30.93
C TRP A 206 13.20 19.74 29.96
N ALA A 207 14.03 20.74 30.27
CA ALA A 207 14.23 21.93 29.42
C ALA A 207 14.66 21.58 27.99
N VAL A 208 15.43 20.49 27.83
CA VAL A 208 15.86 20.00 26.51
C VAL A 208 14.72 19.28 25.80
N ARG A 209 13.90 18.48 26.51
CA ARG A 209 12.69 17.86 25.93
C ARG A 209 11.70 18.90 25.44
N TYR A 210 11.45 19.95 26.22
CA TYR A 210 10.55 21.04 25.85
C TYR A 210 11.06 21.78 24.60
N ARG A 211 12.37 22.10 24.57
CA ARG A 211 13.00 22.72 23.39
C ARG A 211 12.92 21.83 22.16
N ALA A 212 13.16 20.53 22.31
CA ALA A 212 13.05 19.57 21.23
C ALA A 212 11.63 19.50 20.67
N ALA A 213 10.60 19.55 21.52
CA ALA A 213 9.21 19.64 21.07
C ALA A 213 8.97 20.90 20.20
N VAL A 214 9.42 22.07 20.66
CA VAL A 214 9.31 23.33 19.90
C VAL A 214 10.06 23.25 18.56
N ASP A 215 11.28 22.72 18.57
CA ASP A 215 12.13 22.56 17.39
C ASP A 215 11.46 21.66 16.32
N VAL A 216 10.89 20.53 16.73
CA VAL A 216 10.14 19.63 15.83
C VAL A 216 8.87 20.31 15.33
N ALA A 217 8.18 21.09 16.17
CA ALA A 217 6.99 21.83 15.73
C ALA A 217 7.32 22.85 14.64
N LYS A 218 8.43 23.58 14.79
CA LYS A 218 8.92 24.55 13.79
C LYS A 218 9.28 23.88 12.47
N ALA A 219 9.97 22.75 12.54
CA ALA A 219 10.28 21.93 11.36
C ALA A 219 9.02 21.53 10.59
N LEU A 220 8.02 20.96 11.26
CA LEU A 220 6.79 20.53 10.60
C LEU A 220 5.96 21.73 10.11
N SER A 221 5.91 22.83 10.86
CA SER A 221 5.26 24.07 10.42
C SER A 221 5.85 24.58 9.11
N TYR A 222 7.19 24.60 9.00
CA TYR A 222 7.88 24.99 7.79
C TYR A 222 7.50 24.08 6.59
N LEU A 223 7.51 22.76 6.80
CA LEU A 223 7.12 21.78 5.77
C LEU A 223 5.66 21.96 5.30
N HIS A 224 4.75 22.29 6.23
CA HIS A 224 3.32 22.36 5.96
C HIS A 224 2.88 23.70 5.36
N HIS A 225 3.54 24.79 5.71
CA HIS A 225 3.05 26.16 5.44
C HIS A 225 4.00 27.00 4.59
N ASP A 226 5.31 26.91 4.84
CA ASP A 226 6.31 27.83 4.26
C ASP A 226 6.93 27.28 2.97
N CYS A 227 6.93 25.96 2.78
CA CYS A 227 7.34 25.33 1.53
C CYS A 227 6.42 25.71 0.36
N ARG A 228 7.01 25.76 -0.86
CA ARG A 228 6.29 26.09 -2.10
C ARG A 228 5.18 25.09 -2.40
N ALA A 229 5.49 23.80 -2.28
CA ALA A 229 4.51 22.72 -2.20
C ALA A 229 4.45 22.24 -0.75
N ARG A 230 3.27 21.84 -0.28
CA ARG A 230 3.13 21.28 1.07
C ARG A 230 3.87 19.94 1.12
N VAL A 231 4.73 19.76 2.11
CA VAL A 231 5.51 18.52 2.27
C VAL A 231 4.94 17.76 3.47
N LEU A 232 4.39 16.58 3.23
CA LEU A 232 3.94 15.67 4.29
C LEU A 232 5.12 14.76 4.66
N HIS A 233 5.51 14.73 5.92
CA HIS A 233 6.64 13.90 6.37
C HIS A 233 6.27 12.42 6.42
N LEU A 234 5.12 12.09 7.02
CA LEU A 234 4.47 10.77 7.08
C LEU A 234 5.21 9.70 7.91
N ASP A 235 6.27 10.05 8.62
CA ASP A 235 7.01 9.13 9.51
C ASP A 235 7.62 9.88 10.71
N VAL A 236 6.85 10.79 11.31
CA VAL A 236 7.27 11.53 12.50
C VAL A 236 7.25 10.60 13.71
N LYS A 237 8.43 10.32 14.27
CA LYS A 237 8.64 9.44 15.43
C LYS A 237 9.99 9.74 16.10
N PRO A 238 10.23 9.32 17.35
CA PRO A 238 11.49 9.63 18.06
C PRO A 238 12.75 9.08 17.37
N GLU A 239 12.65 8.00 16.60
CA GLU A 239 13.77 7.43 15.84
C GLU A 239 14.22 8.35 14.69
N ASN A 240 13.30 9.15 14.16
CA ASN A 240 13.53 10.08 13.04
C ASN A 240 13.78 11.52 13.50
N ILE A 241 13.86 11.76 14.81
CA ILE A 241 14.21 13.06 15.40
C ILE A 241 15.62 12.93 15.95
N LEU A 242 16.59 13.57 15.30
CA LEU A 242 18.00 13.56 15.69
C LEU A 242 18.32 14.76 16.58
N LEU A 243 19.40 14.65 17.36
CA LEU A 243 19.87 15.69 18.27
C LEU A 243 21.28 16.13 17.87
N ASP A 244 21.45 17.43 17.58
CA ASP A 244 22.76 18.01 17.28
C ASP A 244 23.64 18.13 18.54
N GLU A 245 24.85 18.66 18.37
CA GLU A 245 25.80 18.86 19.48
C GLU A 245 25.25 19.75 20.61
N GLY A 246 24.37 20.71 20.29
CA GLY A 246 23.68 21.58 21.23
C GLY A 246 22.35 21.01 21.74
N PHE A 247 22.06 19.74 21.45
CA PHE A 247 20.78 19.07 21.73
C PHE A 247 19.56 19.78 21.13
N ARG A 248 19.73 20.46 19.99
CA ARG A 248 18.61 20.93 19.17
C ARG A 248 18.04 19.76 18.38
N ALA A 249 16.73 19.73 18.24
CA ALA A 249 16.07 18.67 17.49
C ALA A 249 16.08 18.97 15.99
N VAL A 250 16.42 17.95 15.21
CA VAL A 250 16.49 17.98 13.76
C VAL A 250 15.68 16.80 13.21
N VAL A 251 14.65 17.08 12.42
CA VAL A 251 13.80 16.03 11.83
C VAL A 251 14.49 15.45 10.59
N ALA A 252 14.50 14.12 10.50
CA ALA A 252 15.19 13.35 9.48
C ALA A 252 14.29 12.26 8.86
N ASP A 253 14.80 11.63 7.80
CA ASP A 253 14.17 10.52 7.06
C ASP A 253 12.87 10.87 6.31
N PHE A 254 13.05 11.34 5.07
CA PHE A 254 11.96 11.72 4.17
C PHE A 254 11.58 10.60 3.19
N GLY A 255 11.94 9.34 3.48
CA GLY A 255 11.70 8.20 2.59
C GLY A 255 10.23 7.94 2.29
N LEU A 256 9.32 8.32 3.19
CA LEU A 256 7.88 8.20 3.02
C LEU A 256 7.19 9.52 2.62
N SER A 257 7.94 10.62 2.51
CA SER A 257 7.36 11.95 2.37
C SER A 257 6.65 12.14 1.03
N LYS A 258 5.66 13.04 1.03
CA LYS A 258 4.83 13.35 -0.15
C LYS A 258 4.71 14.85 -0.37
N LEU A 259 4.76 15.25 -1.63
CA LEU A 259 4.43 16.61 -2.06
C LEU A 259 2.93 16.70 -2.34
N MET A 260 2.30 17.75 -1.83
CA MET A 260 0.87 18.04 -1.99
C MET A 260 0.70 19.49 -2.45
N GLY A 261 -0.21 19.71 -3.39
CA GLY A 261 -0.58 21.06 -3.83
C GLY A 261 -1.18 21.88 -2.69
N LYS A 262 -1.04 23.20 -2.71
CA LYS A 262 -1.63 24.05 -1.64
C LYS A 262 -3.16 24.00 -1.59
N ASP A 263 -3.78 23.75 -2.75
CA ASP A 263 -5.24 23.65 -2.92
C ASP A 263 -5.78 22.22 -2.72
N GLU A 264 -4.90 21.24 -2.53
CA GLU A 264 -5.29 19.86 -2.28
C GLU A 264 -5.57 19.65 -0.78
N SER A 265 -6.67 18.98 -0.46
CA SER A 265 -7.04 18.72 0.94
C SER A 265 -6.41 17.45 1.49
N ARG A 266 -6.21 16.43 0.65
CA ARG A 266 -5.71 15.10 1.02
C ARG A 266 -5.02 14.42 -0.16
N VAL A 267 -4.05 13.54 0.14
CA VAL A 267 -3.40 12.67 -0.84
C VAL A 267 -3.73 11.22 -0.52
N VAL A 268 -4.28 10.48 -1.48
CA VAL A 268 -4.46 9.04 -1.33
C VAL A 268 -3.13 8.36 -1.58
N THR A 269 -2.63 7.63 -0.59
CA THR A 269 -1.37 6.90 -0.70
C THR A 269 -1.45 5.57 0.03
N THR A 270 -0.65 4.59 -0.38
CA THR A 270 -0.57 3.29 0.27
C THR A 270 -0.25 3.48 1.76
N ILE A 271 -0.96 2.79 2.65
CA ILE A 271 -0.69 2.85 4.09
C ILE A 271 0.74 2.37 4.35
N ARG A 272 1.62 3.30 4.68
CA ARG A 272 3.05 3.08 4.92
C ARG A 272 3.50 4.02 6.02
N GLY A 273 3.92 3.49 7.16
CA GLY A 273 4.42 4.30 8.27
C GLY A 273 4.55 3.45 9.53
N THR A 274 4.99 4.08 10.62
CA THR A 274 5.33 3.34 11.85
C THR A 274 4.09 3.12 12.72
N ARG A 275 3.81 1.85 13.05
CA ARG A 275 2.72 1.46 13.96
C ARG A 275 2.80 2.24 15.27
N GLY A 276 1.66 2.76 15.73
CA GLY A 276 1.58 3.60 16.93
C GLY A 276 1.66 5.11 16.66
N TYR A 277 2.09 5.54 15.47
CA TYR A 277 2.14 6.96 15.07
C TYR A 277 1.19 7.28 13.90
N LEU A 278 0.60 6.25 13.28
CA LEU A 278 -0.34 6.41 12.17
C LEU A 278 -1.66 7.04 12.65
N ALA A 279 -2.08 8.09 11.96
CA ALA A 279 -3.33 8.77 12.24
C ALA A 279 -4.55 7.90 11.88
N PRO A 280 -5.68 7.99 12.62
CA PRO A 280 -6.89 7.19 12.37
C PRO A 280 -7.39 7.28 10.93
N GLU A 281 -7.40 8.48 10.35
CA GLU A 281 -7.88 8.69 8.98
C GLU A 281 -6.97 8.07 7.91
N TRP A 282 -5.69 7.88 8.23
CA TRP A 282 -4.76 7.16 7.37
C TRP A 282 -4.97 5.65 7.48
N ILE A 283 -5.22 5.14 8.69
CA ILE A 283 -5.55 3.73 8.95
C ILE A 283 -6.84 3.32 8.21
N ILE A 284 -7.84 4.21 8.21
CA ILE A 284 -9.16 3.99 7.60
C ILE A 284 -9.15 4.28 6.08
N GLY A 285 -7.99 4.60 5.49
CA GLY A 285 -7.86 4.78 4.03
C GLY A 285 -8.50 6.05 3.49
N SER A 286 -8.81 7.03 4.34
CA SER A 286 -9.45 8.30 3.92
C SER A 286 -8.46 9.27 3.23
N GLY A 287 -7.18 8.90 3.09
CA GLY A 287 -6.10 9.72 2.54
C GLY A 287 -5.36 10.53 3.61
N VAL A 288 -4.09 10.86 3.35
CA VAL A 288 -3.21 11.60 4.27
C VAL A 288 -3.24 13.10 4.02
N SER A 289 -2.98 13.87 5.06
CA SER A 289 -2.79 15.33 4.97
C SER A 289 -1.75 15.79 6.00
N ASP A 290 -1.53 17.10 6.13
CA ASP A 290 -0.73 17.68 7.21
C ASP A 290 -1.25 17.28 8.60
N LYS A 291 -2.57 17.04 8.72
CA LYS A 291 -3.19 16.57 9.95
C LYS A 291 -2.69 15.20 10.38
N SER A 292 -2.21 14.38 9.44
CA SER A 292 -1.64 13.07 9.76
C SER A 292 -0.27 13.21 10.45
N ASP A 293 0.57 14.15 10.00
CA ASP A 293 1.83 14.49 10.69
C ASP A 293 1.59 15.10 12.07
N ILE A 294 0.55 15.94 12.20
CA ILE A 294 0.15 16.54 13.48
C ILE A 294 -0.23 15.45 14.49
N TYR A 295 -0.95 14.41 14.07
CA TYR A 295 -1.27 13.27 14.93
C TYR A 295 -0.01 12.55 15.41
N SER A 296 0.90 12.21 14.48
CA SER A 296 2.17 11.56 14.80
C SER A 296 3.01 12.41 15.77
N TYR A 297 3.04 13.72 15.57
CA TYR A 297 3.70 14.67 16.47
C TYR A 297 3.08 14.66 17.88
N GLY A 298 1.75 14.65 18.00
CA GLY A 298 1.06 14.52 19.29
C GLY A 298 1.45 13.25 20.06
N MET A 299 1.61 12.12 19.35
CA MET A 299 2.10 10.88 19.94
C MET A 299 3.54 11.02 20.46
N VAL A 300 4.43 11.66 19.69
CA VAL A 300 5.81 11.95 20.11
C VAL A 300 5.84 12.82 21.37
N LEU A 301 4.97 13.84 21.47
CA LEU A 301 4.91 14.69 22.67
C LEU A 301 4.55 13.91 23.93
N LEU A 302 3.57 13.01 23.84
CA LEU A 302 3.22 12.15 24.98
C LEU A 302 4.40 11.25 25.37
N GLU A 303 5.12 10.69 24.40
CA GLU A 303 6.32 9.89 24.68
C GLU A 303 7.46 10.71 25.29
N MET A 304 7.65 11.97 24.87
CA MET A 304 8.60 12.89 25.49
C MET A 304 8.23 13.20 26.94
N VAL A 305 6.95 13.36 27.26
CA VAL A 305 6.49 13.62 28.64
C VAL A 305 6.64 12.38 29.51
N GLY A 306 6.16 11.22 29.04
CA GLY A 306 6.10 10.00 29.85
C GLY A 306 7.34 9.12 29.83
N GLY A 307 8.26 9.35 28.89
CA GLY A 307 9.46 8.53 28.73
C GLY A 307 9.18 7.06 28.47
N ARG A 308 8.03 6.74 27.88
CA ARG A 308 7.54 5.39 27.58
C ARG A 308 6.80 5.39 26.26
N ARG A 309 6.74 4.24 25.58
CA ARG A 309 6.03 4.11 24.32
C ARG A 309 4.53 4.33 24.49
N CYS A 310 3.91 5.00 23.52
CA CYS A 310 2.47 5.23 23.55
C CYS A 310 1.65 3.96 23.36
N VAL A 311 2.18 2.99 22.62
CA VAL A 311 1.57 1.66 22.42
C VAL A 311 2.57 0.61 22.87
N GLN A 312 2.22 -0.17 23.89
CA GLN A 312 3.09 -1.23 24.42
C GLN A 312 2.29 -2.48 24.75
N LEU A 313 2.86 -3.65 24.47
CA LEU A 313 2.35 -4.93 24.94
C LEU A 313 2.81 -5.14 26.40
N VAL A 314 1.88 -5.28 27.33
CA VAL A 314 2.15 -5.52 28.74
C VAL A 314 1.71 -6.93 29.09
N ASP A 315 2.55 -7.65 29.85
CA ASP A 315 2.17 -8.96 30.38
C ASP A 315 1.10 -8.80 31.46
N GLY A 316 -0.02 -9.51 31.33
CA GLY A 316 -1.04 -9.57 32.37
C GLY A 316 -0.57 -10.35 33.59
N GLU A 317 -1.30 -10.22 34.71
CA GLU A 317 -1.03 -10.94 35.97
C GLU A 317 -1.03 -12.48 35.82
N VAL A 318 -1.53 -13.00 34.70
CA VAL A 318 -1.49 -14.41 34.33
C VAL A 318 -0.78 -14.54 32.97
N ALA A 319 0.20 -15.44 32.89
CA ALA A 319 1.12 -15.61 31.75
C ALA A 319 0.46 -15.90 30.37
N SER A 320 -0.87 -16.05 30.30
CA SER A 320 -1.62 -16.27 29.06
C SER A 320 -2.39 -15.07 28.50
N ARG A 321 -2.40 -13.90 29.18
CA ARG A 321 -3.13 -12.70 28.69
C ARG A 321 -2.21 -11.50 28.52
N ARG A 322 -1.64 -11.35 27.33
CA ARG A 322 -0.94 -10.12 26.90
C ARG A 322 -1.97 -9.02 26.67
N LYS A 323 -1.84 -7.89 27.36
CA LYS A 323 -2.75 -6.73 27.25
C LYS A 323 -2.02 -5.56 26.61
N TRP A 324 -2.64 -4.92 25.61
CA TRP A 324 -2.11 -3.66 25.09
C TRP A 324 -2.36 -2.52 26.08
N SER A 325 -1.31 -1.78 26.41
CA SER A 325 -1.39 -0.52 27.13
C SER A 325 -1.34 0.64 26.14
N TYR A 326 -2.32 1.53 26.23
CA TYR A 326 -2.42 2.73 25.42
C TYR A 326 -2.21 3.96 26.31
N PHE A 327 -1.01 4.52 26.26
CA PHE A 327 -0.61 5.63 27.12
C PHE A 327 -1.46 6.90 26.95
N PRO A 328 -1.89 7.30 25.73
CA PRO A 328 -2.72 8.49 25.57
C PRO A 328 -4.02 8.46 26.37
N GLN A 329 -4.63 7.28 26.54
CA GLN A 329 -5.82 7.13 27.38
C GLN A 329 -5.49 7.37 28.85
N ILE A 330 -4.39 6.80 29.35
CA ILE A 330 -3.93 7.01 30.73
C ILE A 330 -3.67 8.49 30.98
N VAL A 331 -3.05 9.18 30.03
CA VAL A 331 -2.78 10.62 30.13
C VAL A 331 -4.08 11.42 30.20
N SER A 332 -5.03 11.15 29.31
CA SER A 332 -6.34 11.82 29.31
C SER A 332 -7.09 11.62 30.63
N GLU A 333 -7.06 10.41 31.20
CA GLU A 333 -7.67 10.11 32.51
C GLU A 333 -6.99 10.88 33.65
N LYS A 334 -5.66 10.94 33.66
CA LYS A 334 -4.88 11.65 34.70
C LYS A 334 -5.05 13.17 34.64
N VAL A 335 -5.13 13.75 33.44
CA VAL A 335 -5.46 15.17 33.25
C VAL A 335 -6.82 15.48 33.87
N ARG A 336 -7.83 14.65 33.60
CA ARG A 336 -9.19 14.83 34.12
C ARG A 336 -9.30 14.66 35.64
N GLN A 337 -8.40 13.88 36.24
CA GLN A 337 -8.29 13.69 37.69
C GLN A 337 -7.53 14.84 38.39
N GLY A 338 -6.94 15.77 37.64
CA GLY A 338 -6.04 16.80 38.20
C GLY A 338 -4.66 16.25 38.60
N SER A 339 -4.34 15.01 38.22
CA SER A 339 -3.12 14.26 38.57
C SER A 339 -2.14 14.18 37.39
N MET A 340 -2.11 15.17 36.51
CA MET A 340 -1.30 15.15 35.28
C MET A 340 0.20 14.95 35.54
N MET A 341 0.76 15.47 36.63
CA MET A 341 2.19 15.30 36.96
C MET A 341 2.60 13.84 37.18
N GLU A 342 1.64 12.93 37.43
CA GLU A 342 1.91 11.49 37.55
C GLU A 342 2.27 10.84 36.21
N VAL A 343 1.97 11.49 35.07
CA VAL A 343 2.29 10.96 33.73
C VAL A 343 3.72 11.27 33.32
N VAL A 344 4.42 12.13 34.07
CA VAL A 344 5.77 12.60 33.75
C VAL A 344 6.79 11.51 34.07
N ASP A 345 7.75 11.32 33.16
CA ASP A 345 8.85 10.36 33.31
C ASP A 345 9.55 10.50 34.67
N GLU A 346 9.45 9.46 35.50
CA GLU A 346 9.99 9.48 36.86
C GLU A 346 11.49 9.74 36.91
N ARG A 347 12.23 9.40 35.84
CA ARG A 347 13.67 9.67 35.75
C ARG A 347 13.97 11.16 35.78
N LEU A 348 13.04 12.01 35.34
CA LEU A 348 13.19 13.47 35.38
C LEU A 348 13.23 14.02 36.82
N LYS A 349 12.71 13.27 37.81
CA LYS A 349 12.82 13.64 39.24
C LYS A 349 14.27 13.58 39.75
N SER A 350 15.12 12.80 39.08
CA SER A 350 16.53 12.58 39.45
C SER A 350 17.54 13.39 38.63
N VAL A 351 17.08 14.12 37.61
CA VAL A 351 17.92 14.93 36.71
C VAL A 351 17.83 16.41 37.12
N GLU A 352 18.87 17.19 36.85
CA GLU A 352 18.85 18.63 37.10
C GLU A 352 17.73 19.33 36.32
N GLY A 353 16.95 20.16 37.03
CA GLY A 353 15.81 20.91 36.47
C GLY A 353 14.51 20.10 36.51
N PRO A 354 13.73 20.16 37.61
CA PRO A 354 12.44 19.49 37.67
C PRO A 354 11.50 20.07 36.60
N PRO A 355 10.59 19.25 36.05
CA PRO A 355 9.62 19.71 35.06
C PRO A 355 8.74 20.84 35.60
N ASP A 356 8.70 21.97 34.90
CA ASP A 356 7.75 23.05 35.21
C ASP A 356 6.33 22.55 34.90
N GLU A 357 5.47 22.57 35.91
CA GLU A 357 4.07 22.13 35.79
C GLU A 357 3.33 22.89 34.69
N LYS A 358 3.65 24.17 34.47
CA LYS A 358 3.04 24.96 33.39
C LYS A 358 3.46 24.45 32.02
N GLU A 359 4.74 24.18 31.82
CA GLU A 359 5.27 23.61 30.58
C GLU A 359 4.73 22.19 30.33
N VAL A 360 4.66 21.36 31.37
CA VAL A 360 4.04 20.02 31.30
C VAL A 360 2.59 20.14 30.87
N ARG A 361 1.83 21.07 31.48
CA ARG A 361 0.44 21.36 31.12
C ARG A 361 0.33 21.69 29.65
N THR A 362 1.11 22.65 29.17
CA THR A 362 1.10 23.06 27.77
C THR A 362 1.39 21.88 26.84
N LEU A 363 2.45 21.11 27.08
CA LEU A 363 2.81 19.98 26.22
C LEU A 363 1.72 18.89 26.19
N VAL A 364 1.18 18.52 27.35
CA VAL A 364 0.14 17.48 27.43
C VAL A 364 -1.13 17.94 26.72
N HIS A 365 -1.56 19.18 26.92
CA HIS A 365 -2.79 19.69 26.30
C HIS A 365 -2.62 19.81 24.78
N VAL A 366 -1.48 20.35 24.32
CA VAL A 366 -1.15 20.39 22.88
C VAL A 366 -1.13 18.98 22.29
N ALA A 367 -0.52 18.02 22.97
CA ALA A 367 -0.48 16.63 22.52
C ALA A 367 -1.89 16.04 22.37
N LEU A 368 -2.76 16.24 23.36
CA LEU A 368 -4.16 15.78 23.33
C LEU A 368 -4.98 16.46 22.23
N TRP A 369 -4.73 17.74 21.92
CA TRP A 369 -5.30 18.43 20.76
C TRP A 369 -4.80 17.86 19.42
N CYS A 370 -3.52 17.47 19.36
CA CYS A 370 -2.92 16.90 18.16
C CYS A 370 -3.43 15.48 17.84
N ILE A 371 -3.76 14.67 18.86
CA ILE A 371 -4.18 13.26 18.65
C ILE A 371 -5.70 13.07 18.54
N GLN A 372 -6.46 14.13 18.31
CA GLN A 372 -7.91 14.05 18.14
C GLN A 372 -8.27 13.14 16.95
N GLU A 373 -9.37 12.40 17.08
CA GLU A 373 -9.76 11.43 16.05
C GLU A 373 -10.09 12.11 14.72
N LYS A 374 -10.93 13.15 14.77
CA LYS A 374 -11.28 13.98 13.62
C LYS A 374 -10.08 14.84 13.23
N ALA A 375 -9.62 14.68 11.98
CA ALA A 375 -8.46 15.42 11.47
C ALA A 375 -8.70 16.94 11.49
N GLU A 376 -9.95 17.38 11.35
CA GLU A 376 -10.36 18.78 11.25
C GLU A 376 -10.19 19.51 12.59
N THR A 377 -10.37 18.83 13.71
CA THR A 377 -10.27 19.42 15.06
C THR A 377 -8.82 19.61 15.52
N ARG A 378 -7.87 18.92 14.88
CA ARG A 378 -6.44 19.07 15.18
C ARG A 378 -5.95 20.47 14.79
N PRO A 379 -5.13 21.14 15.63
CA PRO A 379 -4.55 22.44 15.30
C PRO A 379 -3.57 22.34 14.13
N SER A 380 -3.36 23.44 13.38
CA SER A 380 -2.25 23.52 12.42
C SER A 380 -0.90 23.54 13.14
N MET A 381 0.18 23.11 12.49
CA MET A 381 1.50 23.16 13.09
C MET A 381 1.94 24.60 13.42
N ALA A 382 1.56 25.60 12.63
CA ALA A 382 1.78 27.01 12.97
C ALA A 382 1.13 27.38 14.32
N ARG A 383 -0.13 26.98 14.54
CA ARG A 383 -0.82 27.21 15.82
C ARG A 383 -0.17 26.43 16.96
N VAL A 384 0.31 25.21 16.69
CA VAL A 384 1.06 24.41 17.68
C VAL A 384 2.33 25.13 18.12
N VAL A 385 3.10 25.71 17.20
CA VAL A 385 4.29 26.51 17.55
C VAL A 385 3.90 27.70 18.42
N ASP A 386 2.84 28.43 18.07
CA ASP A 386 2.38 29.58 18.85
C ASP A 386 1.93 29.19 20.28
N MET A 387 1.29 28.03 20.44
CA MET A 387 0.90 27.48 21.75
C MET A 387 2.13 27.08 22.59
N LEU A 388 3.12 26.43 21.99
CA LEU A 388 4.32 25.97 22.69
C LEU A 388 5.29 27.11 23.01
N GLU A 389 5.29 28.20 22.26
CA GLU A 389 6.08 29.40 22.60
C GLU A 389 5.34 30.35 23.56
N GLY A 390 4.13 30.00 23.99
CA GLY A 390 3.31 30.82 24.88
C GLY A 390 2.78 32.11 24.23
N ARG A 391 2.75 32.17 22.90
CA ARG A 391 2.19 33.30 22.14
C ARG A 391 0.66 33.26 22.11
N ILE A 392 0.09 32.07 22.22
CA ILE A 392 -1.35 31.83 22.35
C ILE A 392 -1.58 30.94 23.58
N ALA A 393 -2.59 31.26 24.37
CA ALA A 393 -2.95 30.46 25.52
C ALA A 393 -3.68 29.16 25.12
N VAL A 394 -3.45 28.09 25.87
CA VAL A 394 -4.09 26.79 25.68
C VAL A 394 -5.31 26.75 26.60
N ASP A 395 -6.33 27.54 26.29
CA ASP A 395 -7.41 27.91 27.24
C ASP A 395 -8.59 26.94 27.30
N GLU A 396 -8.63 25.91 26.45
CA GLU A 396 -9.70 24.89 26.47
C GLU A 396 -9.14 23.50 26.76
N ASP A 397 -9.70 22.85 27.78
CA ASP A 397 -9.48 21.42 28.03
C ASP A 397 -9.78 20.66 26.72
N PRO A 398 -8.81 19.89 26.19
CA PRO A 398 -9.02 19.20 24.92
C PRO A 398 -10.22 18.26 25.05
N PRO A 399 -11.10 18.20 24.04
CA PRO A 399 -12.22 17.27 24.05
C PRO A 399 -11.70 15.86 24.26
N LYS A 400 -12.44 15.06 25.03
CA LYS A 400 -12.09 13.65 25.28
C LYS A 400 -11.90 12.99 23.92
N PRO A 401 -10.69 12.50 23.59
CA PRO A 401 -10.48 11.89 22.31
C PRO A 401 -11.31 10.59 22.28
N ASP A 402 -12.08 10.39 21.22
CA ASP A 402 -12.71 9.12 20.93
C ASP A 402 -11.58 8.14 20.55
N MET A 403 -11.09 7.40 21.54
CA MET A 403 -9.90 6.55 21.42
C MET A 403 -10.23 5.25 20.66
N ILE A 404 -10.69 5.33 19.40
CA ILE A 404 -11.02 4.15 18.58
C ILE A 404 -9.85 3.16 18.53
N ILE A 405 -8.61 3.67 18.51
CA ILE A 405 -7.40 2.84 18.54
C ILE A 405 -7.32 1.99 19.83
N SER A 406 -7.78 2.49 20.98
CA SER A 406 -7.86 1.70 22.22
C SER A 406 -8.89 0.57 22.12
N SER A 407 -10.04 0.86 21.51
CA SER A 407 -11.07 -0.14 21.23
C SER A 407 -10.56 -1.22 20.26
N LEU A 408 -9.77 -0.85 19.25
CA LEU A 408 -9.15 -1.77 18.29
C LEU A 408 -8.02 -2.62 18.90
N LEU A 409 -7.38 -2.15 19.98
CA LEU A 409 -6.28 -2.83 20.67
C LEU A 409 -6.74 -3.69 21.87
N SER A 410 -8.02 -3.68 22.20
CA SER A 410 -8.57 -4.45 23.33
C SER A 410 -8.78 -5.92 22.95
N PRO A 411 -8.29 -6.91 23.74
CA PRO A 411 -8.61 -8.30 23.49
C PRO A 411 -10.09 -8.59 23.79
N GLU A 412 -10.71 -9.44 22.96
CA GLU A 412 -12.02 -10.06 23.21
C GLU A 412 -12.03 -10.70 24.62
N PRO A 413 -13.02 -10.42 25.48
CA PRO A 413 -13.13 -11.15 26.74
C PRO A 413 -13.51 -12.61 26.46
N ASP A 414 -12.68 -13.57 26.89
CA ASP A 414 -13.13 -14.95 27.00
C ASP A 414 -14.23 -15.01 28.07
N GLY A 415 -15.45 -15.30 27.64
CA GLY A 415 -16.59 -15.52 28.54
C GLY A 415 -17.88 -15.06 27.90
N PHE A 416 -18.58 -16.01 27.26
CA PHE A 416 -19.99 -15.88 26.93
C PHE A 416 -20.77 -15.71 28.24
N ASP A 417 -21.29 -14.51 28.50
CA ASP A 417 -22.45 -14.30 29.38
C ASP A 417 -23.40 -13.32 28.70
N GLU A 418 -24.52 -13.86 28.24
CA GLU A 418 -25.50 -13.26 27.31
C GLU A 418 -26.39 -12.16 27.92
N ALA A 419 -26.09 -11.68 29.13
CA ALA A 419 -27.00 -10.79 29.87
C ALA A 419 -26.54 -9.32 29.96
N GLY A 420 -25.30 -8.98 29.58
CA GLY A 420 -24.77 -7.60 29.71
C GLY A 420 -24.70 -6.77 28.43
N ALA A 421 -25.02 -7.35 27.26
CA ALA A 421 -24.76 -6.74 25.96
C ALA A 421 -25.75 -5.65 25.53
N LYS A 422 -26.91 -5.54 26.21
CA LYS A 422 -27.94 -4.55 25.87
C LYS A 422 -27.62 -3.13 26.37
N ASP A 423 -26.91 -2.99 27.49
CA ASP A 423 -26.69 -1.66 28.09
C ASP A 423 -25.47 -0.91 27.53
N ARG A 424 -24.63 -1.56 26.70
CA ARG A 424 -23.46 -0.90 26.08
C ARG A 424 -23.72 -0.39 24.66
N HIS A 425 -24.68 -0.98 23.93
CA HIS A 425 -25.06 -0.53 22.58
C HIS A 425 -25.90 0.75 22.60
N ALA A 426 -26.54 1.10 23.72
CA ALA A 426 -27.28 2.35 23.87
C ALA A 426 -26.37 3.60 23.92
N ALA A 427 -25.12 3.46 24.39
CA ALA A 427 -24.19 4.60 24.52
C ALA A 427 -23.53 5.00 23.18
N ALA A 428 -23.40 4.06 22.23
CA ALA A 428 -22.87 4.34 20.88
C ALA A 428 -23.95 4.80 19.89
N ALA A 429 -25.22 4.47 20.15
CA ALA A 429 -26.35 4.81 19.28
C ALA A 429 -26.99 6.20 19.58
N GLY A 430 -26.55 6.91 20.61
CA GLY A 430 -27.24 8.08 21.16
C GLY A 430 -26.88 9.47 20.62
N MET A 431 -26.09 9.63 19.55
CA MET A 431 -25.66 10.97 19.08
C MET A 431 -25.75 11.22 17.57
N LEU A 432 -26.68 10.58 16.86
CA LEU A 432 -27.02 10.97 15.48
C LEU A 432 -28.52 10.76 15.21
N GLU A 433 -29.36 11.35 16.05
CA GLU A 433 -30.75 11.63 15.66
C GLU A 433 -30.83 13.07 15.14
N LEU A 434 -30.91 13.21 13.82
CA LEU A 434 -31.75 14.21 13.17
C LEU A 434 -32.14 13.67 11.79
N ASP A 435 -33.33 13.08 11.82
CA ASP A 435 -34.36 12.98 10.79
C ASP A 435 -34.00 12.35 9.44
N THR A 436 -34.50 11.12 9.21
CA THR A 436 -35.06 10.74 7.91
C THR A 436 -35.95 9.49 8.08
N GLN A 437 -37.26 9.72 7.99
CA GLN A 437 -38.28 8.68 7.95
C GLN A 437 -38.20 7.84 6.66
N SER A 438 -38.57 6.57 6.84
CA SER A 438 -39.13 5.63 5.85
C SER A 438 -38.15 4.91 4.90
N ALA A 439 -37.89 3.62 5.22
CA ALA A 439 -38.03 2.53 4.26
C ALA A 439 -38.15 1.18 5.00
N THR A 440 -39.19 0.44 4.63
CA THR A 440 -39.69 -0.81 5.21
C THR A 440 -38.80 -2.03 4.92
N THR A 441 -38.65 -2.88 5.95
CA THR A 441 -38.01 -4.20 5.94
C THR A 441 -38.76 -5.22 5.08
N TYR A 442 -38.05 -5.92 4.20
CA TYR A 442 -38.42 -7.27 3.76
C TYR A 442 -37.23 -8.21 4.00
N SER A 443 -37.42 -9.16 4.92
CA SER A 443 -36.43 -10.16 5.30
C SER A 443 -36.39 -11.30 4.28
N LEU A 444 -35.20 -11.59 3.75
CA LEU A 444 -34.86 -12.90 3.20
C LEU A 444 -33.93 -13.59 4.19
N ASP A 445 -34.32 -14.80 4.56
CA ASP A 445 -33.73 -15.62 5.62
C ASP A 445 -32.29 -16.06 5.24
N VAL A 446 -31.29 -15.41 5.84
CA VAL A 446 -29.87 -15.80 5.77
C VAL A 446 -29.44 -16.16 7.18
N SER A 447 -29.84 -17.35 7.62
CA SER A 447 -29.28 -17.96 8.82
C SER A 447 -27.96 -18.65 8.48
N ILE A 448 -26.96 -18.45 9.34
CA ILE A 448 -25.59 -19.02 9.34
C ILE A 448 -24.53 -18.25 8.53
N LEU A 449 -24.35 -16.95 8.79
CA LEU A 449 -23.04 -16.27 8.72
C LEU A 449 -23.03 -15.17 9.79
N ARG A 450 -21.90 -14.95 10.47
CA ARG A 450 -21.74 -13.79 11.38
C ARG A 450 -22.09 -12.51 10.57
N PRO A 451 -22.84 -11.53 11.11
CA PRO A 451 -23.17 -10.32 10.36
C PRO A 451 -21.90 -9.58 9.97
N VAL A 452 -21.53 -9.65 8.69
CA VAL A 452 -20.45 -8.83 8.14
C VAL A 452 -21.05 -7.46 7.84
N GLU A 453 -20.66 -6.44 8.59
CA GLU A 453 -21.19 -5.10 8.43
C GLU A 453 -20.47 -4.38 7.29
N PHE A 454 -21.13 -4.28 6.13
CA PHE A 454 -20.63 -3.55 4.98
C PHE A 454 -20.81 -2.04 5.19
N GLY A 455 -19.84 -1.26 4.72
CA GLY A 455 -19.89 0.19 4.81
C GLY A 455 -20.93 0.81 3.87
N ARG A 456 -21.06 2.13 3.92
CA ARG A 456 -22.04 2.88 3.12
C ARG A 456 -21.89 2.60 1.62
N SER A 457 -23.02 2.39 0.94
CA SER A 457 -23.11 2.31 -0.52
C SER A 457 -23.45 3.66 -1.13
N TYR A 458 -22.77 4.00 -2.22
CA TYR A 458 -22.95 5.25 -2.97
C TYR A 458 -23.62 4.92 -4.30
N VAL A 459 -24.72 5.60 -4.62
CA VAL A 459 -25.51 5.33 -5.83
C VAL A 459 -25.39 6.50 -6.78
N VAL A 460 -24.82 6.26 -7.96
CA VAL A 460 -24.83 7.23 -9.06
C VAL A 460 -26.01 6.89 -9.96
N ARG A 461 -27.00 7.79 -10.01
CA ARG A 461 -28.21 7.60 -10.81
C ARG A 461 -27.90 7.73 -12.31
N PRO A 462 -28.58 6.94 -13.16
CA PRO A 462 -28.43 7.09 -14.61
C PRO A 462 -28.92 8.48 -15.03
N LYS A 463 -28.16 9.12 -15.93
CA LYS A 463 -28.51 10.43 -16.53
C LYS A 463 -29.54 10.30 -17.66
N GLY A 464 -29.63 9.12 -18.28
CA GLY A 464 -30.59 8.77 -19.32
C GLY A 464 -31.51 7.63 -18.89
N ARG A 465 -32.15 6.95 -19.85
CA ARG A 465 -32.99 5.78 -19.57
C ARG A 465 -32.18 4.70 -18.86
N HIS A 466 -32.65 4.24 -17.71
CA HIS A 466 -32.03 3.17 -16.93
C HIS A 466 -32.15 1.84 -17.69
N GLN A 467 -31.02 1.30 -18.16
CA GLN A 467 -30.98 0.06 -18.93
C GLN A 467 -30.08 -1.01 -18.29
N ALA A 468 -29.15 -0.59 -17.44
CA ALA A 468 -28.27 -1.49 -16.70
C ALA A 468 -27.94 -0.94 -15.32
N THR A 469 -27.68 -1.84 -14.38
CA THR A 469 -27.12 -1.54 -13.06
C THR A 469 -25.80 -2.28 -12.91
N ILE A 470 -24.74 -1.55 -12.57
CA ILE A 470 -23.42 -2.13 -12.32
C ILE A 470 -22.99 -1.83 -10.89
N VAL A 471 -22.68 -2.89 -10.13
CA VAL A 471 -21.98 -2.75 -8.86
C VAL A 471 -20.48 -2.60 -9.14
N TRP A 472 -19.87 -1.48 -8.74
CA TRP A 472 -18.45 -1.20 -8.96
C TRP A 472 -17.67 -1.24 -7.64
N LEU A 473 -16.73 -2.19 -7.55
CA LEU A 473 -15.99 -2.53 -6.34
C LEU A 473 -14.61 -1.85 -6.31
N HIS A 474 -14.31 -1.19 -5.21
CA HIS A 474 -13.05 -0.49 -4.99
C HIS A 474 -11.89 -1.46 -4.65
N GLY A 475 -10.65 -0.97 -4.73
CA GLY A 475 -9.46 -1.73 -4.34
C GLY A 475 -9.27 -1.85 -2.82
N LEU A 476 -8.29 -2.65 -2.40
CA LEU A 476 -7.98 -2.83 -0.97
C LEU A 476 -7.62 -1.49 -0.29
N GLY A 477 -8.29 -1.17 0.81
CA GLY A 477 -8.06 0.07 1.56
C GLY A 477 -8.71 1.33 0.99
N ASP A 478 -9.52 1.21 -0.07
CA ASP A 478 -10.31 2.31 -0.65
C ASP A 478 -11.78 2.24 -0.16
N ASN A 479 -12.69 3.05 -0.70
CA ASN A 479 -14.11 3.04 -0.33
C ASN A 479 -15.04 3.34 -1.52
N GLY A 480 -16.35 3.18 -1.29
CA GLY A 480 -17.37 3.39 -2.32
C GLY A 480 -17.48 4.85 -2.81
N ALA A 481 -17.08 5.84 -2.01
CA ALA A 481 -17.16 7.24 -2.41
C ALA A 481 -16.16 7.55 -3.54
N SER A 482 -14.91 7.11 -3.39
CA SER A 482 -13.86 7.26 -4.41
C SER A 482 -14.29 6.69 -5.76
N CYS A 483 -14.85 5.47 -5.75
CA CYS A 483 -15.35 4.83 -6.96
C CYS A 483 -16.57 5.53 -7.56
N SER A 484 -17.45 6.11 -6.73
CA SER A 484 -18.62 6.84 -7.22
C SER A 484 -18.23 8.08 -8.03
N HIS A 485 -17.21 8.82 -7.57
CA HIS A 485 -16.67 9.96 -8.32
C HIS A 485 -16.06 9.54 -9.66
N LEU A 486 -15.35 8.41 -9.71
CA LEU A 486 -14.80 7.88 -10.96
C LEU A 486 -15.92 7.55 -11.96
N VAL A 487 -16.91 6.76 -11.56
CA VAL A 487 -17.96 6.28 -12.48
C VAL A 487 -18.93 7.38 -12.91
N GLU A 488 -19.11 8.43 -12.10
CA GLU A 488 -19.96 9.59 -12.44
C GLU A 488 -19.43 10.40 -13.64
N THR A 489 -18.12 10.38 -13.85
CA THR A 489 -17.47 11.05 -14.99
C THR A 489 -17.56 10.26 -16.30
N LEU A 490 -17.95 8.99 -16.26
CA LEU A 490 -17.98 8.13 -17.44
C LEU A 490 -19.14 8.50 -18.37
N PRO A 491 -18.95 8.47 -19.70
CA PRO A 491 -19.98 8.76 -20.70
C PRO A 491 -20.96 7.58 -20.88
N LEU A 492 -21.54 7.09 -19.78
CA LEU A 492 -22.45 5.94 -19.73
C LEU A 492 -23.78 6.35 -19.07
N PRO A 493 -24.60 7.19 -19.72
CA PRO A 493 -25.79 7.80 -19.10
C PRO A 493 -26.88 6.78 -18.76
N ASN A 494 -26.89 5.60 -19.40
CA ASN A 494 -27.92 4.58 -19.23
C ASN A 494 -27.64 3.58 -18.09
N ILE A 495 -26.52 3.75 -17.38
CA ILE A 495 -26.09 2.85 -16.30
C ILE A 495 -26.33 3.51 -14.94
N LYS A 496 -27.01 2.79 -14.05
CA LYS A 496 -27.00 3.06 -12.61
C LYS A 496 -25.76 2.41 -12.00
N TRP A 497 -24.98 3.17 -11.24
CA TRP A 497 -23.82 2.62 -10.54
C TRP A 497 -24.12 2.48 -9.05
N ILE A 498 -23.72 1.36 -8.47
CA ILE A 498 -23.74 1.14 -7.04
C ILE A 498 -22.30 0.89 -6.62
N CYS A 499 -21.74 1.77 -5.80
CA CYS A 499 -20.38 1.69 -5.29
C CYS A 499 -20.43 1.39 -3.79
N PRO A 500 -20.49 0.10 -3.39
CA PRO A 500 -20.48 -0.29 -1.99
C PRO A 500 -19.10 -0.07 -1.37
N THR A 501 -19.07 0.07 -0.04
CA THR A 501 -17.83 0.09 0.73
C THR A 501 -17.65 -1.26 1.42
N ALA A 502 -16.50 -1.89 1.19
CA ALA A 502 -16.14 -3.15 1.83
C ALA A 502 -16.12 -3.01 3.37
N PRO A 503 -16.36 -4.10 4.12
CA PRO A 503 -16.26 -4.07 5.58
C PRO A 503 -14.82 -3.82 6.01
N THR A 504 -14.68 -3.17 7.16
CA THR A 504 -13.37 -3.02 7.82
C THR A 504 -13.03 -4.34 8.51
N ARG A 505 -12.02 -5.06 8.01
CA ARG A 505 -11.61 -6.35 8.56
C ARG A 505 -10.08 -6.48 8.61
N PRO A 506 -9.52 -7.24 9.58
CA PRO A 506 -8.12 -7.64 9.57
C PRO A 506 -7.71 -8.30 8.26
N VAL A 507 -6.56 -7.92 7.70
CA VAL A 507 -5.98 -8.54 6.51
C VAL A 507 -4.64 -9.19 6.86
N ALA A 508 -4.52 -10.49 6.65
CA ALA A 508 -3.37 -11.33 7.02
C ALA A 508 -2.08 -10.90 6.31
N MET A 509 -2.14 -10.48 5.04
CA MET A 509 -1.02 -9.91 4.27
C MET A 509 -0.45 -8.65 4.93
N PHE A 510 -1.27 -7.94 5.70
CA PHE A 510 -0.87 -6.79 6.48
C PHE A 510 -0.61 -7.14 7.95
N GLY A 511 -0.40 -8.41 8.26
CA GLY A 511 -0.17 -8.91 9.62
C GLY A 511 -1.36 -8.68 10.56
N GLY A 512 -2.59 -8.86 10.04
CA GLY A 512 -3.84 -8.71 10.78
C GLY A 512 -4.32 -7.26 10.96
N PHE A 513 -3.79 -6.30 10.19
CA PHE A 513 -4.23 -4.91 10.23
C PHE A 513 -5.62 -4.76 9.59
N ALA A 514 -6.53 -4.03 10.26
CA ALA A 514 -7.88 -3.83 9.76
C ALA A 514 -7.95 -2.71 8.73
N CYS A 515 -8.45 -3.00 7.54
CA CYS A 515 -8.78 -2.01 6.52
C CYS A 515 -10.00 -2.48 5.72
N THR A 516 -10.50 -1.63 4.81
CA THR A 516 -11.62 -1.99 3.93
C THR A 516 -11.17 -3.07 2.95
N ALA A 517 -11.67 -4.29 3.14
CA ALA A 517 -11.32 -5.44 2.34
C ALA A 517 -12.53 -6.33 2.05
N TRP A 518 -12.64 -6.78 0.80
CA TRP A 518 -13.72 -7.67 0.36
C TRP A 518 -13.57 -9.08 0.94
N PHE A 519 -12.34 -9.52 1.18
CA PHE A 519 -11.99 -10.81 1.76
C PHE A 519 -10.56 -10.72 2.33
N ASP A 520 -10.22 -11.64 3.22
CA ASP A 520 -8.87 -11.74 3.77
C ASP A 520 -7.89 -12.33 2.74
N ILE A 521 -6.67 -11.83 2.72
CA ILE A 521 -5.60 -12.33 1.85
C ILE A 521 -4.36 -12.52 2.71
N GLY A 522 -3.78 -13.71 2.71
CA GLY A 522 -2.49 -14.00 3.37
C GLY A 522 -1.27 -13.59 2.52
N GLU A 523 -1.21 -14.05 1.28
CA GLU A 523 -0.20 -13.68 0.28
C GLU A 523 -0.86 -13.63 -1.11
N ILE A 524 -0.41 -12.72 -2.01
CA ILE A 524 -0.73 -12.80 -3.46
C ILE A 524 0.20 -13.86 -4.06
N SER A 525 0.00 -15.10 -3.66
CA SER A 525 0.75 -16.27 -4.12
C SER A 525 -0.23 -17.31 -4.65
N GLU A 526 0.17 -18.04 -5.68
CA GLU A 526 -0.66 -19.09 -6.27
C GLU A 526 -0.96 -20.24 -5.30
N ASP A 527 -0.11 -20.39 -4.28
CA ASP A 527 -0.15 -21.47 -3.28
C ASP A 527 -0.82 -21.07 -1.96
N GLY A 528 -1.30 -19.83 -1.84
CA GLY A 528 -2.02 -19.34 -0.66
C GLY A 528 -3.42 -19.97 -0.51
N ALA A 529 -3.90 -20.07 0.72
CA ALA A 529 -5.30 -20.42 0.98
C ALA A 529 -6.20 -19.23 0.64
N ASP A 530 -7.26 -19.48 -0.14
CA ASP A 530 -8.29 -18.50 -0.47
C ASP A 530 -9.28 -18.33 0.70
N ASP A 531 -9.61 -17.10 1.11
CA ASP A 531 -10.69 -16.80 2.07
C ASP A 531 -12.07 -16.94 1.41
N VAL A 532 -12.49 -18.19 1.20
CA VAL A 532 -13.77 -18.52 0.54
C VAL A 532 -14.97 -17.93 1.30
N ASP A 533 -14.93 -17.95 2.63
CA ASP A 533 -16.01 -17.44 3.47
C ASP A 533 -16.18 -15.92 3.31
N GLY A 534 -15.07 -15.17 3.34
CA GLY A 534 -15.09 -13.73 3.11
C GLY A 534 -15.51 -13.36 1.68
N MET A 535 -15.09 -14.15 0.69
CA MET A 535 -15.48 -13.97 -0.70
C MET A 535 -16.96 -14.27 -0.93
N ASP A 536 -17.50 -15.32 -0.33
CA ASP A 536 -18.94 -15.65 -0.37
C ASP A 536 -19.78 -14.56 0.29
N ALA A 537 -19.35 -14.02 1.44
CA ALA A 537 -20.02 -12.90 2.09
C ALA A 537 -20.07 -11.65 1.18
N SER A 538 -18.95 -11.32 0.52
CA SER A 538 -18.90 -10.21 -0.44
C SER A 538 -19.75 -10.46 -1.68
N ALA A 539 -19.70 -11.66 -2.25
CA ALA A 539 -20.53 -12.05 -3.39
C ALA A 539 -22.03 -12.00 -3.05
N ALA A 540 -22.42 -12.44 -1.84
CA ALA A 540 -23.79 -12.36 -1.36
C ALA A 540 -24.26 -10.90 -1.16
N HIS A 541 -23.40 -10.04 -0.63
CA HIS A 541 -23.70 -8.61 -0.52
C HIS A 541 -23.92 -7.96 -1.90
N ILE A 542 -23.05 -8.25 -2.87
CA ILE A 542 -23.20 -7.78 -4.26
C ILE A 542 -24.51 -8.28 -4.87
N ALA A 543 -24.83 -9.57 -4.66
CA ALA A 543 -26.07 -10.16 -5.14
C ALA A 543 -27.31 -9.48 -4.53
N ASN A 544 -27.27 -9.14 -3.24
CA ASN A 544 -28.35 -8.43 -2.55
C ASN A 544 -28.54 -6.99 -3.05
N LEU A 545 -27.46 -6.29 -3.42
CA LEU A 545 -27.58 -4.96 -4.02
C LEU A 545 -28.28 -5.03 -5.38
N LEU A 546 -27.96 -6.07 -6.17
CA LEU A 546 -28.52 -6.28 -7.50
C LEU A 546 -29.94 -6.89 -7.48
N SER A 547 -30.33 -7.61 -6.42
CA SER A 547 -31.65 -8.27 -6.34
C SER A 547 -32.81 -7.29 -6.27
N SER A 548 -32.55 -6.05 -5.86
CA SER A 548 -33.53 -4.96 -5.78
C SER A 548 -33.86 -4.31 -7.13
N GLU A 549 -33.13 -4.66 -8.19
CA GLU A 549 -33.27 -4.04 -9.50
C GLU A 549 -34.43 -4.64 -10.33
N PRO A 550 -35.09 -3.83 -11.18
CA PRO A 550 -36.16 -4.31 -12.04
C PRO A 550 -35.72 -5.45 -13.00
N PRO A 551 -36.62 -6.38 -13.36
CA PRO A 551 -36.28 -7.56 -14.16
C PRO A 551 -35.85 -7.25 -15.61
N ASP A 552 -36.17 -6.06 -16.13
CA ASP A 552 -35.78 -5.57 -17.45
C ASP A 552 -34.40 -4.89 -17.47
N VAL A 553 -33.79 -4.66 -16.29
CA VAL A 553 -32.48 -4.03 -16.14
C VAL A 553 -31.37 -5.09 -16.21
N LYS A 554 -30.36 -4.84 -17.03
CA LYS A 554 -29.18 -5.72 -17.12
C LYS A 554 -28.27 -5.53 -15.92
N LEU A 555 -27.84 -6.62 -15.30
CA LEU A 555 -27.06 -6.58 -14.07
C LEU A 555 -25.58 -6.87 -14.36
N GLY A 556 -24.67 -6.04 -13.85
CA GLY A 556 -23.23 -6.23 -14.03
C GLY A 556 -22.44 -5.99 -12.75
N ILE A 557 -21.20 -6.47 -12.75
CA ILE A 557 -20.25 -6.25 -11.66
C ILE A 557 -18.93 -5.80 -12.26
N GLY A 558 -18.33 -4.77 -11.71
CA GLY A 558 -17.02 -4.28 -12.09
C GLY A 558 -16.15 -4.08 -10.85
N GLY A 559 -14.84 -4.02 -11.03
CA GLY A 559 -13.97 -3.59 -9.95
C GLY A 559 -12.53 -3.37 -10.35
N PHE A 560 -11.79 -2.79 -9.42
CA PHE A 560 -10.36 -2.52 -9.53
C PHE A 560 -9.60 -3.26 -8.42
N SER A 561 -8.42 -3.82 -8.72
CA SER A 561 -7.56 -4.49 -7.74
C SER A 561 -8.28 -5.63 -6.99
N MET A 562 -8.32 -5.62 -5.66
CA MET A 562 -9.09 -6.59 -4.86
C MET A 562 -10.59 -6.59 -5.23
N GLY A 563 -11.16 -5.44 -5.62
CA GLY A 563 -12.53 -5.38 -6.13
C GLY A 563 -12.71 -6.12 -7.46
N ALA A 564 -11.70 -6.13 -8.33
CA ALA A 564 -11.70 -6.93 -9.54
C ALA A 564 -11.69 -8.43 -9.21
N ALA A 565 -10.91 -8.84 -8.20
CA ALA A 565 -10.87 -10.22 -7.74
C ALA A 565 -12.23 -10.69 -7.17
N ALA A 566 -12.90 -9.84 -6.38
CA ALA A 566 -14.26 -10.10 -5.89
C ALA A 566 -15.29 -10.19 -7.04
N ALA A 567 -15.19 -9.29 -8.04
CA ALA A 567 -16.06 -9.32 -9.22
C ALA A 567 -15.88 -10.60 -10.05
N LEU A 568 -14.64 -11.03 -10.26
CA LEU A 568 -14.32 -12.28 -10.94
C LEU A 568 -14.80 -13.49 -10.12
N TYR A 569 -14.66 -13.46 -8.79
CA TYR A 569 -15.20 -14.52 -7.94
C TYR A 569 -16.72 -14.65 -8.07
N SER A 570 -17.48 -13.54 -8.02
CA SER A 570 -18.93 -13.53 -8.26
C SER A 570 -19.29 -14.08 -9.66
N ALA A 571 -18.46 -13.84 -10.67
CA ALA A 571 -18.63 -14.46 -12.00
C ALA A 571 -18.51 -15.99 -11.93
N THR A 572 -17.55 -16.52 -11.14
CA THR A 572 -17.44 -17.97 -10.93
C THR A 572 -18.63 -18.54 -10.16
N CYS A 573 -19.17 -17.83 -9.16
CA CYS A 573 -20.35 -18.26 -8.41
C CYS A 573 -21.59 -18.29 -9.31
N PHE A 574 -21.81 -17.25 -10.13
CA PHE A 574 -22.89 -17.23 -11.12
C PHE A 574 -22.79 -18.37 -12.13
N THR A 575 -21.60 -18.59 -12.69
CA THR A 575 -21.42 -19.67 -13.67
C THR A 575 -21.63 -21.03 -13.04
N HIS A 576 -21.09 -21.29 -11.86
CA HIS A 576 -21.37 -22.52 -11.12
C HIS A 576 -22.84 -22.62 -10.67
N GLY A 577 -23.52 -21.49 -10.42
CA GLY A 577 -24.87 -21.39 -9.88
C GLY A 577 -24.92 -21.48 -8.35
N LYS A 578 -23.76 -21.53 -7.69
CA LYS A 578 -23.61 -21.63 -6.24
C LYS A 578 -22.41 -20.83 -5.74
N TYR A 579 -22.49 -20.40 -4.50
CA TYR A 579 -21.37 -19.89 -3.70
C TYR A 579 -20.37 -21.01 -3.37
N GLY A 580 -19.21 -20.65 -2.82
CA GLY A 580 -18.19 -21.60 -2.37
C GLY A 580 -18.69 -22.57 -1.31
N ASN A 581 -19.56 -22.09 -0.41
CA ASN A 581 -20.22 -22.88 0.63
C ASN A 581 -21.37 -23.78 0.12
N GLY A 582 -21.67 -23.75 -1.19
CA GLY A 582 -22.69 -24.59 -1.82
C GLY A 582 -24.11 -24.02 -1.86
N SER A 583 -24.35 -22.86 -1.24
CA SER A 583 -25.63 -22.13 -1.32
C SER A 583 -25.88 -21.60 -2.73
N VAL A 584 -27.14 -21.40 -3.12
CA VAL A 584 -27.51 -20.99 -4.49
C VAL A 584 -27.15 -19.53 -4.74
N TYR A 585 -26.53 -19.24 -5.90
CA TYR A 585 -26.26 -17.87 -6.34
C TYR A 585 -27.49 -17.30 -7.08
N PRO A 586 -28.16 -16.24 -6.59
CA PRO A 586 -29.52 -15.90 -7.04
C PRO A 586 -29.58 -14.95 -8.25
N ILE A 587 -28.47 -14.32 -8.64
CA ILE A 587 -28.46 -13.23 -9.63
C ILE A 587 -27.95 -13.71 -10.98
N ASN A 588 -28.59 -13.25 -12.07
CA ASN A 588 -28.15 -13.47 -13.43
C ASN A 588 -27.28 -12.30 -13.94
N LEU A 589 -26.00 -12.55 -14.20
CA LEU A 589 -25.05 -11.51 -14.61
C LEU A 589 -25.01 -11.35 -16.14
N SER A 590 -25.03 -10.10 -16.59
CA SER A 590 -24.97 -9.70 -18.00
C SER A 590 -23.59 -9.23 -18.45
N ALA A 591 -22.74 -8.75 -17.53
CA ALA A 591 -21.36 -8.35 -17.82
C ALA A 591 -20.51 -8.33 -16.56
N VAL A 592 -19.23 -8.72 -16.68
CA VAL A 592 -18.25 -8.60 -15.59
C VAL A 592 -16.99 -7.88 -16.09
N VAL A 593 -16.47 -6.94 -15.29
CA VAL A 593 -15.25 -6.18 -15.58
C VAL A 593 -14.25 -6.32 -14.43
N GLY A 594 -13.00 -6.66 -14.72
CA GLY A 594 -11.91 -6.68 -13.75
C GLY A 594 -10.71 -5.89 -14.24
N LEU A 595 -10.29 -4.88 -13.48
CA LEU A 595 -9.12 -4.05 -13.77
C LEU A 595 -8.02 -4.33 -12.75
N SER A 596 -6.78 -4.56 -13.20
CA SER A 596 -5.60 -4.75 -12.34
C SER A 596 -5.80 -5.78 -11.21
N GLY A 597 -6.52 -6.87 -11.50
CA GLY A 597 -6.91 -7.90 -10.52
C GLY A 597 -6.33 -9.28 -10.81
N TRP A 598 -6.76 -10.25 -10.03
CA TRP A 598 -6.48 -11.67 -10.24
C TRP A 598 -7.77 -12.50 -10.04
N LEU A 599 -7.76 -13.75 -10.46
CA LEU A 599 -8.86 -14.70 -10.27
C LEU A 599 -8.61 -15.56 -9.02
N PRO A 600 -9.38 -15.39 -7.94
CA PRO A 600 -9.35 -16.28 -6.78
C PRO A 600 -9.90 -17.68 -7.12
N CYS A 601 -9.57 -18.69 -6.32
CA CYS A 601 -10.10 -20.05 -6.45
C CYS A 601 -9.88 -20.72 -7.83
N SER A 602 -8.90 -20.23 -8.59
CA SER A 602 -8.64 -20.60 -9.99
C SER A 602 -8.45 -22.12 -10.19
N ARG A 603 -7.85 -22.80 -9.21
CA ARG A 603 -7.62 -24.27 -9.20
C ARG A 603 -8.90 -25.10 -9.27
N SER A 604 -9.97 -24.62 -8.63
CA SER A 604 -11.25 -25.33 -8.53
C SER A 604 -12.23 -25.00 -9.67
N LEU A 605 -11.95 -23.94 -10.43
CA LEU A 605 -12.89 -23.39 -11.39
C LEU A 605 -13.28 -24.39 -12.48
N ARG A 606 -12.29 -25.05 -13.09
CA ARG A 606 -12.55 -26.00 -14.19
C ARG A 606 -13.47 -27.14 -13.74
N THR A 607 -13.19 -27.74 -12.59
CA THR A 607 -14.02 -28.79 -12.02
C THR A 607 -15.45 -28.31 -11.74
N LYS A 608 -15.60 -27.07 -11.24
CA LYS A 608 -16.91 -26.44 -11.00
C LYS A 608 -17.69 -26.20 -12.30
N VAL A 609 -17.03 -25.79 -13.38
CA VAL A 609 -17.70 -25.57 -14.68
C VAL A 609 -18.06 -26.91 -15.34
N ASP A 610 -17.16 -27.89 -15.29
CA ASP A 610 -17.36 -29.22 -15.89
C ASP A 610 -18.41 -30.07 -15.13
N SER A 611 -18.76 -29.69 -13.90
CA SER A 611 -19.75 -30.38 -13.06
C SER A 611 -21.18 -30.39 -13.61
N SER A 612 -21.53 -29.45 -14.51
CA SER A 612 -22.86 -29.37 -15.10
C SER A 612 -22.85 -28.68 -16.47
N GLN A 613 -23.68 -29.18 -17.40
CA GLN A 613 -23.89 -28.54 -18.69
C GLN A 613 -24.43 -27.11 -18.56
N ASP A 614 -25.20 -26.81 -17.52
CA ASP A 614 -25.70 -25.45 -17.27
C ASP A 614 -24.57 -24.49 -16.88
N ALA A 615 -23.62 -24.97 -16.09
CA ALA A 615 -22.46 -24.19 -15.70
C ALA A 615 -21.56 -23.89 -16.91
N ALA A 616 -21.31 -24.91 -17.75
CA ALA A 616 -20.60 -24.73 -19.01
C ALA A 616 -21.31 -23.74 -19.96
N ARG A 617 -22.64 -23.79 -20.05
CA ARG A 617 -23.44 -22.84 -20.85
C ARG A 617 -23.31 -21.41 -20.32
N ARG A 618 -23.44 -21.20 -19.01
CA ARG A 618 -23.28 -19.86 -18.38
C ARG A 618 -21.86 -19.32 -18.55
N ALA A 619 -20.84 -20.16 -18.35
CA ALA A 619 -19.44 -19.76 -18.56
C ALA A 619 -19.18 -19.35 -20.02
N ALA A 620 -19.69 -20.11 -20.99
CA ALA A 620 -19.50 -19.80 -22.40
C ALA A 620 -20.18 -18.50 -22.85
N SER A 621 -21.31 -18.12 -22.22
CA SER A 621 -22.11 -16.96 -22.62
C SER A 621 -21.73 -15.67 -21.89
N LEU A 622 -21.27 -15.74 -20.64
CA LEU A 622 -21.01 -14.56 -19.80
C LEU A 622 -19.90 -13.66 -20.40
N PRO A 623 -20.20 -12.41 -20.76
CA PRO A 623 -19.18 -11.46 -21.22
C PRO A 623 -18.27 -11.02 -20.07
N LEU A 624 -16.96 -11.23 -20.22
CA LEU A 624 -15.94 -10.77 -19.28
C LEU A 624 -14.96 -9.82 -19.98
N LEU A 625 -14.63 -8.71 -19.32
CA LEU A 625 -13.50 -7.86 -19.65
C LEU A 625 -12.48 -7.93 -18.51
N VAL A 626 -11.25 -8.30 -18.83
CA VAL A 626 -10.12 -8.22 -17.90
C VAL A 626 -9.08 -7.29 -18.51
N CYS A 627 -8.71 -6.24 -17.79
CA CYS A 627 -7.68 -5.29 -18.21
C CYS A 627 -6.49 -5.35 -17.25
N HIS A 628 -5.28 -5.28 -17.78
CA HIS A 628 -4.07 -5.26 -16.93
C HIS A 628 -2.95 -4.44 -17.56
N GLY A 629 -2.27 -3.66 -16.73
CA GLY A 629 -1.09 -2.89 -17.12
C GLY A 629 0.21 -3.69 -17.04
N ARG A 630 1.12 -3.54 -18.02
CA ARG A 630 2.46 -4.15 -17.95
C ARG A 630 3.36 -3.55 -16.87
N GLY A 631 3.04 -2.35 -16.40
CA GLY A 631 3.75 -1.64 -15.33
C GLY A 631 3.12 -1.82 -13.95
N ASP A 632 2.11 -2.68 -13.80
CA ASP A 632 1.45 -2.90 -12.51
C ASP A 632 2.39 -3.63 -11.53
N GLY A 633 2.94 -2.86 -10.59
CA GLY A 633 3.83 -3.37 -9.53
C GLY A 633 3.13 -3.78 -8.24
N VAL A 634 1.79 -3.71 -8.16
CA VAL A 634 1.02 -4.14 -6.97
C VAL A 634 0.40 -5.50 -7.21
N VAL A 635 -0.30 -5.66 -8.34
CA VAL A 635 -0.74 -6.96 -8.83
C VAL A 635 0.02 -7.22 -10.13
N PRO A 636 1.12 -8.01 -10.10
CA PRO A 636 1.95 -8.21 -11.28
C PRO A 636 1.13 -8.64 -12.50
N TYR A 637 1.45 -8.09 -13.68
CA TYR A 637 0.78 -8.40 -14.95
C TYR A 637 0.57 -9.90 -15.20
N ALA A 638 1.52 -10.74 -14.77
CA ALA A 638 1.45 -12.19 -14.89
C ALA A 638 0.20 -12.79 -14.21
N HIS A 639 -0.30 -12.20 -13.11
CA HIS A 639 -1.52 -12.67 -12.46
C HIS A 639 -2.76 -12.40 -13.31
N GLY A 640 -2.87 -11.21 -13.92
CA GLY A 640 -3.97 -10.90 -14.83
C GLY A 640 -3.96 -11.80 -16.08
N GLU A 641 -2.79 -11.97 -16.69
CA GLU A 641 -2.61 -12.83 -17.85
C GLU A 641 -2.97 -14.30 -17.55
N ARG A 642 -2.50 -14.82 -16.42
CA ARG A 642 -2.83 -16.18 -15.99
C ARG A 642 -4.29 -16.35 -15.61
N SER A 643 -4.90 -15.35 -14.97
CA SER A 643 -6.33 -15.34 -14.67
C SER A 643 -7.16 -15.45 -15.95
N ALA A 644 -6.78 -14.70 -16.99
CA ALA A 644 -7.42 -14.79 -18.28
C ALA A 644 -7.24 -16.17 -18.94
N GLU A 645 -6.05 -16.77 -18.83
CA GLU A 645 -5.78 -18.09 -19.36
C GLU A 645 -6.60 -19.18 -18.65
N VAL A 646 -6.67 -19.16 -17.31
CA VAL A 646 -7.49 -20.11 -16.55
C VAL A 646 -8.97 -19.96 -16.88
N LEU A 647 -9.49 -18.74 -17.04
CA LEU A 647 -10.86 -18.50 -17.48
C LEU A 647 -11.12 -19.12 -18.86
N ARG A 648 -10.23 -18.92 -19.83
CA ARG A 648 -10.35 -19.53 -21.17
C ARG A 648 -10.35 -21.05 -21.11
N MET A 649 -9.39 -21.63 -20.41
CA MET A 649 -9.27 -23.08 -20.23
C MET A 649 -10.48 -23.68 -19.51
N SER A 650 -11.14 -22.90 -18.65
CA SER A 650 -12.34 -23.30 -17.90
C SER A 650 -13.65 -23.04 -18.66
N GLY A 651 -13.61 -22.67 -19.94
CA GLY A 651 -14.80 -22.57 -20.79
C GLY A 651 -15.41 -21.17 -20.95
N PHE A 652 -14.77 -20.12 -20.44
CA PHE A 652 -15.23 -18.73 -20.64
C PHE A 652 -14.89 -18.23 -22.05
N ARG A 653 -15.75 -18.55 -23.02
CA ARG A 653 -15.53 -18.23 -24.44
C ARG A 653 -15.69 -16.75 -24.78
N ASN A 654 -16.43 -15.98 -23.97
CA ASN A 654 -16.70 -14.56 -24.19
C ASN A 654 -15.82 -13.65 -23.30
N LEU A 655 -14.54 -14.02 -23.14
CA LEU A 655 -13.54 -13.27 -22.39
C LEU A 655 -12.71 -12.36 -23.31
N THR A 656 -12.65 -11.07 -22.97
CA THR A 656 -11.74 -10.09 -23.57
C THR A 656 -10.63 -9.77 -22.57
N PHE A 657 -9.37 -10.05 -22.91
CA PHE A 657 -8.21 -9.61 -22.12
C PHE A 657 -7.52 -8.45 -22.85
N LYS A 658 -7.42 -7.29 -22.20
CA LYS A 658 -6.74 -6.10 -22.74
C LYS A 658 -5.50 -5.77 -21.94
N THR A 659 -4.43 -5.44 -22.65
CA THR A 659 -3.14 -5.07 -22.06
C THR A 659 -2.84 -3.61 -22.35
N PHE A 660 -2.36 -2.89 -21.35
CA PHE A 660 -1.92 -1.49 -21.48
C PHE A 660 -0.42 -1.38 -21.17
N ASN A 661 0.34 -0.72 -22.05
CA ASN A 661 1.78 -0.51 -21.86
C ASN A 661 2.01 0.69 -20.94
N GLY A 662 2.84 0.56 -19.92
CA GLY A 662 3.15 1.65 -18.98
C GLY A 662 2.05 1.98 -17.97
N LEU A 663 0.89 1.32 -18.02
CA LEU A 663 -0.14 1.41 -16.99
C LEU A 663 0.38 0.75 -15.70
N GLU A 664 0.46 1.54 -14.62
CA GLU A 664 0.77 1.06 -13.28
C GLU A 664 -0.52 0.68 -12.52
N HIS A 665 -0.50 0.60 -11.19
CA HIS A 665 -1.66 0.20 -10.39
C HIS A 665 -2.63 1.35 -10.08
N TYR A 666 -3.21 1.94 -11.12
CA TYR A 666 -4.29 2.92 -11.04
C TYR A 666 -5.06 2.94 -12.37
N THR A 667 -6.27 3.52 -12.39
CA THR A 667 -7.06 3.63 -13.62
C THR A 667 -6.62 4.83 -14.46
N THR A 668 -6.56 4.66 -15.79
CA THR A 668 -6.24 5.75 -16.73
C THR A 668 -7.43 6.08 -17.62
N PRO A 669 -7.51 7.31 -18.19
CA PRO A 669 -8.55 7.64 -19.16
C PRO A 669 -8.60 6.69 -20.36
N GLU A 670 -7.45 6.20 -20.84
CA GLU A 670 -7.37 5.24 -21.95
C GLU A 670 -8.00 3.89 -21.58
N GLU A 671 -7.68 3.36 -20.39
CA GLU A 671 -8.28 2.12 -19.89
C GLU A 671 -9.79 2.28 -19.68
N MET A 672 -10.22 3.39 -19.09
CA MET A 672 -11.64 3.65 -18.82
C MET A 672 -12.45 3.89 -20.10
N ASP A 673 -11.87 4.51 -21.13
CA ASP A 673 -12.49 4.60 -22.46
C ASP A 673 -12.69 3.20 -23.08
N ALA A 674 -11.70 2.32 -22.93
CA ALA A 674 -11.81 0.94 -23.37
C ALA A 674 -12.92 0.16 -22.62
N VAL A 675 -13.09 0.40 -21.32
CA VAL A 675 -14.18 -0.14 -20.49
C VAL A 675 -15.53 0.39 -20.99
N CYS A 676 -15.65 1.70 -21.21
CA CYS A 676 -16.90 2.32 -21.67
C CYS A 676 -17.35 1.77 -23.03
N LYS A 677 -16.43 1.71 -24.00
CA LYS A 677 -16.70 1.14 -25.32
C LYS A 677 -17.16 -0.32 -25.23
N TRP A 678 -16.51 -1.09 -24.36
CA TRP A 678 -16.85 -2.50 -24.17
C TRP A 678 -18.22 -2.67 -23.50
N LEU A 679 -18.52 -1.93 -22.44
CA LEU A 679 -19.81 -1.98 -21.76
C LEU A 679 -20.96 -1.58 -22.69
N THR A 680 -20.83 -0.48 -23.43
CA THR A 680 -21.84 -0.04 -24.40
C THR A 680 -22.11 -1.12 -25.45
N ALA A 681 -21.06 -1.75 -25.99
CA ALA A 681 -21.19 -2.80 -26.99
C ALA A 681 -21.83 -4.09 -26.42
N ARG A 682 -21.42 -4.51 -25.21
CA ARG A 682 -21.88 -5.79 -24.62
C ARG A 682 -23.27 -5.70 -24.03
N LEU A 683 -23.57 -4.61 -23.35
CA LEU A 683 -24.88 -4.40 -22.76
C LEU A 683 -25.89 -3.88 -23.79
N ARG A 684 -25.50 -3.61 -25.04
CA ARG A 684 -26.38 -3.07 -26.10
C ARG A 684 -27.17 -1.87 -25.56
N LEU A 685 -26.45 -0.91 -24.98
CA LEU A 685 -27.06 0.31 -24.46
C LEU A 685 -27.47 1.15 -25.67
N ASP A 686 -28.70 1.61 -25.70
CA ASP A 686 -29.19 2.41 -26.82
C ASP A 686 -28.56 3.78 -26.76
N ALA A 687 -27.99 4.25 -27.87
CA ALA A 687 -27.64 5.65 -28.03
C ALA A 687 -28.91 6.46 -28.29
N SER A 688 -29.79 6.62 -27.31
CA SER A 688 -30.96 7.49 -27.49
C SER A 688 -30.63 8.92 -27.04
N ARG A 689 -30.39 9.74 -28.06
CA ARG A 689 -30.62 11.20 -28.19
C ARG A 689 -30.97 11.96 -26.91
N SER A 690 -30.15 12.99 -26.67
CA SER A 690 -30.38 14.17 -25.82
C SER A 690 -31.84 14.51 -25.55
#